data_AF-A0A3B0VSC3-F1
#
_entry.id   AF-A0A3B0VSC3-F1
#
_cell.length_a   1.000
_cell.length_b   1.000
_cell.length_c   1.000
_cell.angle_alpha   90.00
_cell.angle_beta   90.00
_cell.angle_gamma   90.00
#
_symmetry.space_group_name_H-M   'P 1'
#
loop_
_entity.id
_entity.type
_entity.pdbx_description
1 polymer ?
#
loop_
_entity_poly.entity_id
_entity_poly.type
_entity_poly.pdbx_seq_one_letter_code
_entity_poly.pdbx_strand_id
1 'polypeptide(L)'
;MIPLRLELSNFLSYRETAVLQFDGIHLACISGANGAGKSSILDGITWALFGKSRSRSDDDLVNRLASLEDKTAVVRLDFELEGTVYRVTRSKRRNKTGQLELQISAGENQWKTLTESKLRETQTAIETLLRMNYDTFINASFLLQGKADAFTTKTPNRRKEILADLLGVSVWEQYREAAASRRKQEEKQLAMLDGQILEIEEELGEEGTRQAAVDEAKSVLGGIAERLADKEALLQQLRRAETAVQQHKQLVENLATNLSKGKMRLEGLQRSQTQRQQERDGFTAVLAEAEAISASHEQWQAAQADFQSWQDRADQFNKLTQEKRPFELTIAQEKSRLTQQRQELEAQADRVANAADEMAQLQETIAPAKTGLAELETKLADLIAQETAWHALRTELQQREGERETQKRELERLQNRAKRIVTLREEETAVRQNVETAAQQMSDLTTKLDELSQQEQSHNAFQAEKVGLESSQPVLKEQMTRHKARIEQLEVETGGSCPLCGQELTVDHRAAVLAELQLEGKEMGDRFRTNKLQIESLTTQISALSQTLGQRSQLEKSLQTQQQRQAQAQARLDEISQSVAEWEAGEAQQLIKVEAALTEESLVELREKTVALGTAVQAKADLETQRRKAEQQIATDEARLTELTRLTAEWAESGQEKLLNVVQ
;
A
#
# COMPACT_ATOMS: atom_id res chain seq x y z
N MET A 1 40.01 13.52 84.12
CA MET A 1 38.90 14.14 84.86
C MET A 1 39.14 13.93 86.34
N ILE A 2 39.10 14.99 87.15
CA ILE A 2 39.30 14.96 88.61
C ILE A 2 38.04 15.57 89.27
N PRO A 3 37.30 14.87 90.14
CA PRO A 3 36.15 15.43 90.82
C PRO A 3 36.59 16.47 91.87
N LEU A 4 35.95 17.64 91.90
CA LEU A 4 36.26 18.73 92.84
C LEU A 4 35.20 18.89 93.92
N ARG A 5 33.92 18.83 93.53
CA ARG A 5 32.78 18.96 94.45
C ARG A 5 31.61 18.11 93.96
N LEU A 6 31.01 17.35 94.86
CA LEU A 6 29.77 16.61 94.60
C LEU A 6 28.69 17.04 95.59
N GLU A 7 27.54 17.42 95.06
CA GLU A 7 26.37 17.80 95.83
C GLU A 7 25.23 16.85 95.49
N LEU A 8 24.70 16.19 96.52
CA LEU A 8 23.65 15.19 96.44
C LEU A 8 22.46 15.68 97.27
N SER A 9 21.31 15.90 96.63
CA SER A 9 20.06 16.24 97.31
C SER A 9 18.97 15.26 96.89
N ASN A 10 18.24 14.71 97.85
CA ASN A 10 17.17 13.72 97.63
C ASN A 10 17.59 12.50 96.77
N PHE A 11 18.87 12.13 96.81
CA PHE A 11 19.47 11.09 95.94
C PHE A 11 19.81 9.82 96.75
N LEU A 12 19.21 8.69 96.37
CA LEU A 12 19.37 7.38 97.03
C LEU A 12 19.19 7.46 98.56
N SER A 13 20.26 7.24 99.33
CA SER A 13 20.26 7.25 100.80
C SER A 13 20.33 8.66 101.38
N TYR A 14 20.71 9.66 100.58
CA TYR A 14 20.83 11.06 101.00
C TYR A 14 19.48 11.76 100.94
N ARG A 15 19.00 12.25 102.10
CA ARG A 15 17.72 12.95 102.24
C ARG A 15 17.92 14.46 102.16
N GLU A 16 18.80 14.97 103.01
CA GLU A 16 19.22 16.37 103.00
C GLU A 16 20.36 16.58 101.99
N THR A 17 20.59 17.83 101.62
CA THR A 17 21.67 18.21 100.71
C THR A 17 23.02 17.92 101.37
N ALA A 18 23.70 16.88 100.87
CA ALA A 18 25.06 16.54 101.26
C ALA A 18 26.05 17.13 100.25
N VAL A 19 26.99 17.93 100.76
CA VAL A 19 28.07 18.51 99.95
C VAL A 19 29.39 17.84 100.33
N LEU A 20 30.02 17.21 99.36
CA LEU A 20 31.33 16.59 99.47
C LEU A 20 32.34 17.45 98.70
N GLN A 21 33.33 17.98 99.41
CA GLN A 21 34.46 18.68 98.80
C GLN A 21 35.62 17.69 98.67
N PHE A 22 36.11 17.53 97.45
CA PHE A 22 37.24 16.66 97.11
C PHE A 22 38.54 17.44 96.88
N ASP A 23 38.49 18.77 97.02
CA ASP A 23 39.66 19.62 96.87
C ASP A 23 40.77 19.22 97.86
N GLY A 24 41.99 19.08 97.34
CA GLY A 24 43.16 18.60 98.09
C GLY A 24 43.14 17.12 98.51
N ILE A 25 42.13 16.33 98.12
CA ILE A 25 42.03 14.90 98.48
C ILE A 25 42.55 14.01 97.35
N HIS A 26 43.73 13.41 97.54
CA HIS A 26 44.31 12.46 96.58
C HIS A 26 43.91 11.00 96.83
N LEU A 27 43.63 10.65 98.10
CA LEU A 27 43.17 9.32 98.50
C LEU A 27 42.14 9.46 99.63
N ALA A 28 40.95 8.91 99.41
CA ALA A 28 39.88 8.89 100.40
C ALA A 28 39.42 7.45 100.66
N CYS A 29 39.25 7.10 101.94
CA CYS A 29 38.55 5.88 102.33
C CYS A 29 37.16 6.26 102.87
N ILE A 30 36.11 5.81 102.19
CA ILE A 30 34.73 6.03 102.63
C ILE A 30 34.30 4.79 103.44
N SER A 31 34.22 4.94 104.77
CA SER A 31 33.81 3.87 105.69
C SER A 31 32.45 4.16 106.33
N GLY A 32 31.74 3.11 106.74
CA GLY A 32 30.40 3.19 107.33
C GLY A 32 29.69 1.83 107.32
N ALA A 33 28.49 1.73 107.91
CA ALA A 33 27.70 0.49 107.86
C ALA A 33 27.25 0.16 106.42
N ASN A 34 26.89 -1.10 106.16
CA ASN A 34 26.24 -1.47 104.90
C ASN A 34 24.89 -0.76 104.81
N GLY A 35 24.58 -0.19 103.64
CA GLY A 35 23.38 0.63 103.45
C GLY A 35 23.50 2.10 103.88
N ALA A 36 24.64 2.54 104.42
CA ALA A 36 24.87 3.94 104.84
C ALA A 36 25.05 4.94 103.68
N GLY A 37 24.90 4.54 102.42
CA GLY A 37 25.02 5.43 101.25
C GLY A 37 26.41 5.55 100.62
N LYS A 38 27.41 4.76 101.04
CA LYS A 38 28.78 4.79 100.47
C LYS A 38 28.79 4.58 98.95
N SER A 39 28.00 3.62 98.49
CA SER A 39 27.82 3.31 97.08
C SER A 39 27.10 4.45 96.33
N SER A 40 26.16 5.12 96.99
CA SER A 40 25.39 6.21 96.42
C SER A 40 26.24 7.43 96.03
N ILE A 41 27.36 7.68 96.72
CA ILE A 41 28.32 8.73 96.33
C ILE A 41 28.86 8.46 94.92
N LEU A 42 29.30 7.22 94.69
CA LEU A 42 29.91 6.85 93.42
C LEU A 42 28.88 6.78 92.28
N ASP A 43 27.66 6.29 92.57
CA ASP A 43 26.55 6.32 91.62
C ASP A 43 26.16 7.75 91.24
N GLY A 44 26.30 8.71 92.16
CA GLY A 44 26.08 10.13 91.88
C GLY A 44 27.03 10.66 90.81
N ILE A 45 28.32 10.27 90.85
CA ILE A 45 29.31 10.69 89.85
C ILE A 45 28.99 10.08 88.48
N THR A 46 28.75 8.76 88.40
CA THR A 46 28.44 8.11 87.12
C THR A 46 27.13 8.61 86.52
N TRP A 47 26.14 8.87 87.37
CA TRP A 47 24.85 9.40 86.95
C TRP A 47 24.97 10.84 86.47
N ALA A 48 25.71 11.71 87.16
CA ALA A 48 25.94 13.08 86.71
C ALA A 48 26.55 13.13 85.30
N LEU A 49 27.60 12.34 85.03
CA LEU A 49 28.31 12.38 83.75
C LEU A 49 27.55 11.68 82.62
N PHE A 50 27.05 10.47 82.86
CA PHE A 50 26.54 9.59 81.80
C PHE A 50 25.04 9.32 81.85
N GLY A 51 24.35 9.82 82.88
CA GLY A 51 22.94 9.49 83.13
C GLY A 51 22.72 8.02 83.50
N LYS A 52 23.79 7.28 83.84
CA LYS A 52 23.75 5.84 84.15
C LYS A 52 24.29 5.56 85.54
N SER A 53 23.62 4.68 86.28
CA SER A 53 24.00 4.24 87.62
C SER A 53 23.94 2.71 87.73
N ARG A 54 24.27 2.14 88.89
CA ARG A 54 24.04 0.71 89.16
C ARG A 54 22.57 0.32 89.31
N SER A 55 21.68 1.29 89.49
CA SER A 55 20.25 1.01 89.65
C SER A 55 19.64 0.53 88.34
N ARG A 56 18.65 -0.37 88.42
CA ARG A 56 17.97 -0.92 87.24
C ARG A 56 17.02 0.08 86.57
N SER A 57 16.64 1.13 87.29
CA SER A 57 15.79 2.24 86.83
C SER A 57 16.36 3.57 87.34
N ASP A 58 16.31 4.62 86.51
CA ASP A 58 16.75 5.97 86.88
C ASP A 58 15.88 6.58 87.98
N ASP A 59 14.67 6.06 88.17
CA ASP A 59 13.73 6.56 89.14
C ASP A 59 13.97 6.02 90.57
N ASP A 60 14.60 4.84 90.67
CA ASP A 60 15.08 4.29 91.93
C ASP A 60 16.22 5.13 92.55
N LEU A 61 16.73 6.12 91.80
CA LEU A 61 17.71 7.10 92.27
C LEU A 61 17.10 8.21 93.13
N VAL A 62 15.78 8.43 93.07
CA VAL A 62 15.08 9.39 93.93
C VAL A 62 14.82 8.76 95.29
N ASN A 63 15.23 9.41 96.37
CA ASN A 63 15.02 8.93 97.73
C ASN A 63 13.52 8.70 98.00
N ARG A 64 13.13 7.56 98.58
CA ARG A 64 11.72 7.15 98.79
C ARG A 64 10.88 8.20 99.53
N LEU A 65 11.44 8.92 100.50
CA LEU A 65 10.73 9.97 101.23
C LEU A 65 10.59 11.26 100.42
N ALA A 66 11.65 11.65 99.71
CA ALA A 66 11.60 12.79 98.79
C ALA A 66 10.62 12.56 97.64
N SER A 67 10.48 11.31 97.22
CA SER A 67 9.48 10.88 96.25
C SER A 67 8.04 10.97 96.77
N LEU A 68 7.79 10.85 98.08
CA LEU A 68 6.45 10.98 98.67
C LEU A 68 6.04 12.46 98.78
N GLU A 69 7.00 13.39 98.76
CA GLU A 69 6.82 14.84 98.89
C GLU A 69 7.01 15.61 97.55
N ASP A 70 7.03 14.92 96.41
CA ASP A 70 7.30 15.47 95.06
C ASP A 70 8.58 16.34 94.94
N LYS A 71 9.60 16.02 95.74
CA LYS A 71 10.90 16.72 95.74
C LYS A 71 11.80 16.23 94.60
N THR A 72 12.66 17.11 94.09
CA THR A 72 13.59 16.81 92.99
C THR A 72 14.89 16.21 93.53
N ALA A 73 15.33 15.09 92.95
CA ALA A 73 16.68 14.59 93.15
C ALA A 73 17.64 15.41 92.28
N VAL A 74 18.63 16.00 92.90
CA VAL A 74 19.63 16.83 92.22
C VAL A 74 21.00 16.29 92.53
N VAL A 75 21.77 16.02 91.48
CA VAL A 75 23.19 15.74 91.58
C VAL A 75 23.94 16.78 90.78
N ARG A 76 24.78 17.53 91.48
CA ARG A 76 25.71 18.48 90.87
C ARG A 76 27.12 17.99 91.10
N LEU A 77 27.85 17.83 90.01
CA LEU A 77 29.26 17.46 90.01
C LEU A 77 30.08 18.57 89.35
N ASP A 78 30.99 19.14 90.13
CA ASP A 78 32.04 20.02 89.63
C ASP A 78 33.30 19.18 89.48
N PHE A 79 33.92 19.21 88.30
CA PHE A 79 35.13 18.45 87.99
C PHE A 79 36.11 19.27 87.15
N GLU A 80 37.38 18.92 87.26
CA GLU A 80 38.45 19.48 86.44
C GLU A 80 38.80 18.53 85.30
N LEU A 81 38.96 19.09 84.10
CA LEU A 81 39.47 18.41 82.93
C LEU A 81 40.46 19.33 82.22
N GLU A 82 41.71 18.88 82.05
CA GLU A 82 42.78 19.63 81.36
C GLU A 82 42.94 21.08 81.86
N GLY A 83 42.88 21.30 83.19
CA GLY A 83 43.05 22.62 83.80
C GLY A 83 41.80 23.50 83.81
N THR A 84 40.67 23.02 83.27
CA THR A 84 39.40 23.76 83.21
C THR A 84 38.34 23.11 84.08
N VAL A 85 37.59 23.93 84.82
CA VAL A 85 36.51 23.46 85.71
C VAL A 85 35.18 23.45 84.98
N TYR A 86 34.54 22.29 84.98
CA TYR A 86 33.21 22.05 84.44
C TYR A 86 32.24 21.69 85.55
N ARG A 87 30.98 22.00 85.32
CA ARG A 87 29.87 21.65 86.20
C ARG A 87 28.79 20.94 85.40
N VAL A 88 28.44 19.75 85.86
CA VAL A 88 27.30 19.00 85.34
C VAL A 88 26.24 18.93 86.43
N THR A 89 25.06 19.44 86.12
CA THR A 89 23.91 19.36 87.01
C THR A 89 22.85 18.49 86.35
N ARG A 90 22.52 17.38 87.01
CA ARG A 90 21.36 16.55 86.66
C ARG A 90 20.30 16.69 87.72
N SER A 91 19.08 16.92 87.27
CA SER A 91 17.92 16.91 88.12
C SER A 91 16.91 15.91 87.59
N LYS A 92 16.30 15.13 88.49
CA LYS A 92 15.29 14.15 88.15
C LYS A 92 14.20 14.20 89.21
N ARG A 93 12.96 14.37 88.76
CA ARG A 93 11.79 14.10 89.59
C ARG A 93 11.33 12.70 89.24
N ARG A 94 10.82 11.99 90.23
CA ARG A 94 10.21 10.68 89.99
C ARG A 94 9.12 10.87 88.93
N ASN A 95 9.09 10.01 87.93
CA ASN A 95 8.13 10.09 86.85
C ASN A 95 8.19 11.30 85.88
N LYS A 96 9.25 12.10 85.89
CA LYS A 96 9.44 13.16 84.87
C LYS A 96 10.78 13.00 84.17
N THR A 97 10.86 13.46 82.93
CA THR A 97 12.14 13.50 82.19
C THR A 97 13.18 14.31 82.96
N GLY A 98 14.37 13.74 83.14
CA GLY A 98 15.47 14.43 83.83
C GLY A 98 15.96 15.64 83.03
N GLN A 99 16.45 16.66 83.72
CA GLN A 99 17.13 17.80 83.10
C GLN A 99 18.64 17.61 83.22
N LEU A 100 19.35 18.06 82.19
CA LEU A 100 20.80 18.00 82.10
C LEU A 100 21.33 19.37 81.72
N GLU A 101 22.14 19.95 82.59
CA GLU A 101 22.84 21.21 82.34
C GLU A 101 24.35 20.98 82.39
N LEU A 102 25.04 21.47 81.36
CA LEU A 102 26.50 21.52 81.30
C LEU A 102 26.96 22.97 81.35
N GLN A 103 27.89 23.28 82.26
CA GLN A 103 28.43 24.61 82.46
C GLN A 103 29.97 24.56 82.52
N ILE A 104 30.61 25.63 82.06
CA ILE A 104 32.07 25.83 82.15
C ILE A 104 32.37 27.06 83.02
N SER A 105 33.42 26.99 83.83
CA SER A 105 33.86 28.12 84.64
C SER A 105 34.47 29.22 83.75
N ALA A 106 34.03 30.46 83.92
CA ALA A 106 34.47 31.63 83.15
C ALA A 106 35.20 32.68 84.01
N GLY A 107 35.62 32.33 85.23
CA GLY A 107 36.25 33.22 86.23
C GLY A 107 35.70 33.00 87.65
N GLU A 108 36.18 33.77 88.64
CA GLU A 108 35.70 33.67 90.03
C GLU A 108 34.18 33.85 90.11
N ASN A 109 33.47 32.74 90.36
CA ASN A 109 32.01 32.63 90.48
C ASN A 109 31.14 32.91 89.23
N GLN A 110 31.70 32.93 88.01
CA GLN A 110 30.89 33.01 86.78
C GLN A 110 30.85 31.68 86.02
N TRP A 111 29.64 31.26 85.60
CA TRP A 111 29.39 30.03 84.86
C TRP A 111 28.76 30.34 83.50
N LYS A 112 29.33 29.76 82.44
CA LYS A 112 28.78 29.85 81.08
C LYS A 112 28.12 28.53 80.70
N THR A 113 26.89 28.59 80.19
CA THR A 113 26.13 27.41 79.77
C THR A 113 26.66 26.84 78.45
N LEU A 114 26.93 25.54 78.41
CA LEU A 114 27.30 24.74 77.23
C LEU A 114 26.23 23.66 76.92
N THR A 115 25.01 23.85 77.43
CA THR A 115 23.87 22.95 77.19
C THR A 115 23.36 23.12 75.76
N GLU A 116 23.23 22.01 75.03
CA GLU A 116 22.68 21.96 73.67
C GLU A 116 21.13 21.92 73.67
N SER A 117 20.53 22.02 72.48
CA SER A 117 19.06 22.14 72.32
C SER A 117 18.28 20.91 72.82
N LYS A 118 18.90 19.72 72.78
CA LYS A 118 18.31 18.46 73.23
C LYS A 118 19.22 17.74 74.21
N LEU A 119 18.62 17.00 75.16
CA LEU A 119 19.35 16.21 76.16
C LEU A 119 20.36 15.23 75.53
N ARG A 120 20.01 14.57 74.42
CA ARG A 120 20.93 13.66 73.70
C ARG A 120 22.11 14.38 73.06
N GLU A 121 21.90 15.60 72.56
CA GLU A 121 22.98 16.43 71.99
C GLU A 121 23.92 16.89 73.12
N THR A 122 23.37 17.34 74.25
CA THR A 122 24.17 17.68 75.46
C THR A 122 24.90 16.46 76.02
N GLN A 123 24.27 15.27 76.01
CA GLN A 123 24.92 14.02 76.39
C GLN A 123 26.09 13.68 75.46
N THR A 124 25.89 13.81 74.15
CA THR A 124 26.94 13.56 73.15
C THR A 124 28.08 14.57 73.31
N ALA A 125 27.78 15.83 73.64
CA ALA A 125 28.78 16.84 73.96
C ALA A 125 29.60 16.48 75.21
N ILE A 126 28.98 15.96 76.27
CA ILE A 126 29.69 15.48 77.48
C ILE A 126 30.57 14.27 77.15
N GLU A 127 30.07 13.29 76.39
CA GLU A 127 30.84 12.11 75.99
C GLU A 127 32.00 12.46 75.06
N THR A 128 31.81 13.42 74.15
CA THR A 128 32.86 13.95 73.27
C THR A 128 33.90 14.74 74.06
N LEU A 129 33.47 15.55 75.03
CA LEU A 129 34.36 16.30 75.92
C LEU A 129 35.22 15.37 76.77
N LEU A 130 34.62 14.34 77.37
CA LEU A 130 35.35 13.34 78.15
C LEU A 130 36.14 12.35 77.27
N ARG A 131 35.87 12.31 75.96
CA ARG A 131 36.38 11.32 74.98
C ARG A 131 36.14 9.88 75.40
N MET A 132 35.10 9.65 76.17
CA MET A 132 34.74 8.32 76.67
C MET A 132 33.24 8.24 76.87
N ASN A 133 32.67 7.13 76.44
CA ASN A 133 31.30 6.77 76.77
C ASN A 133 31.26 6.06 78.14
N TYR A 134 30.05 5.83 78.65
CA TYR A 134 29.84 5.13 79.92
C TYR A 134 30.58 3.78 80.01
N ASP A 135 30.51 2.98 78.94
CA ASP A 135 31.15 1.67 78.90
C ASP A 135 32.66 1.78 79.03
N THR A 136 33.29 2.77 78.39
CA THR A 136 34.72 3.02 78.53
C THR A 136 35.06 3.53 79.94
N PHE A 137 34.26 4.44 80.52
CA PHE A 137 34.50 4.99 81.87
C PHE A 137 34.49 3.90 82.96
N ILE A 138 33.49 3.02 82.98
CA ILE A 138 33.40 1.95 84.00
C ILE A 138 34.43 0.83 83.82
N ASN A 139 35.07 0.73 82.65
CA ASN A 139 36.09 -0.28 82.38
C ASN A 139 37.51 0.29 82.50
N ALA A 140 37.69 1.60 82.39
CA ALA A 140 39.01 2.25 82.39
C ALA A 140 39.32 3.07 83.66
N SER A 141 38.37 3.88 84.16
CA SER A 141 38.61 4.81 85.27
C SER A 141 37.84 4.48 86.55
N PHE A 142 36.79 3.66 86.47
CA PHE A 142 35.89 3.40 87.59
C PHE A 142 35.60 1.91 87.80
N LEU A 143 36.26 1.30 88.79
CA LEU A 143 36.08 -0.12 89.11
C LEU A 143 34.87 -0.33 90.04
N LEU A 144 33.77 -0.82 89.46
CA LEU A 144 32.57 -1.19 90.19
C LEU A 144 32.82 -2.42 91.09
N GLN A 145 32.29 -2.38 92.32
CA GLN A 145 32.35 -3.49 93.26
C GLN A 145 31.75 -4.77 92.64
N GLY A 146 32.53 -5.87 92.62
CA GLY A 146 32.14 -7.15 92.01
C GLY A 146 32.29 -7.24 90.48
N LYS A 147 32.83 -6.18 89.84
CA LYS A 147 33.02 -6.08 88.38
C LYS A 147 34.45 -5.69 87.99
N ALA A 148 35.45 -6.04 88.81
CA ALA A 148 36.85 -5.78 88.50
C ALA A 148 37.28 -6.48 87.17
N ASP A 149 36.67 -7.62 86.86
CA ASP A 149 36.94 -8.43 85.66
C ASP A 149 36.05 -8.07 84.45
N ALA A 150 35.31 -6.94 84.51
CA ALA A 150 34.34 -6.59 83.47
C ALA A 150 34.96 -6.34 82.09
N PHE A 151 36.22 -5.89 82.04
CA PHE A 151 36.95 -5.73 80.79
C PHE A 151 37.46 -7.08 80.24
N THR A 152 37.99 -7.95 81.11
CA THR A 152 38.59 -9.24 80.72
C THR A 152 37.56 -10.28 80.29
N THR A 153 36.31 -10.14 80.74
CA THR A 153 35.18 -11.05 80.40
C THR A 153 34.45 -10.68 79.10
N LYS A 154 34.74 -9.55 78.46
CA LYS A 154 34.09 -9.12 77.20
C LYS A 154 34.60 -9.90 75.97
N THR A 155 33.74 -10.07 74.95
CA THR A 155 34.09 -10.75 73.69
C THR A 155 35.23 -10.03 72.96
N PRO A 156 36.05 -10.73 72.15
CA PRO A 156 37.17 -10.14 71.42
C PRO A 156 36.78 -8.91 70.59
N ASN A 157 35.67 -8.96 69.86
CA ASN A 157 35.18 -7.81 69.08
C ASN A 157 34.80 -6.63 69.97
N ARG A 158 34.06 -6.86 71.07
CA ARG A 158 33.67 -5.77 71.97
C ARG A 158 34.86 -5.17 72.72
N ARG A 159 35.87 -5.97 73.05
CA ARG A 159 37.15 -5.49 73.59
C ARG A 159 37.91 -4.64 72.57
N LYS A 160 37.95 -5.09 71.30
CA LYS A 160 38.56 -4.35 70.20
C LYS A 160 37.86 -3.01 69.99
N GLU A 161 36.54 -2.95 70.04
CA GLU A 161 35.76 -1.70 69.95
C GLU A 161 36.10 -0.75 71.12
N ILE A 162 36.08 -1.23 72.37
CA ILE A 162 36.41 -0.40 73.53
C ILE A 162 37.84 0.15 73.45
N LEU A 163 38.79 -0.68 73.01
CA LEU A 163 40.18 -0.25 72.79
C LEU A 163 40.30 0.70 71.60
N ALA A 164 39.54 0.47 70.53
CA ALA A 164 39.55 1.33 69.35
C ALA A 164 38.98 2.72 69.64
N ASP A 165 37.91 2.78 70.44
CA ASP A 165 37.30 4.03 70.90
C ASP A 165 38.21 4.75 71.90
N LEU A 166 38.85 4.02 72.84
CA LEU A 166 39.81 4.58 73.79
C LEU A 166 41.05 5.16 73.09
N LEU A 167 41.56 4.47 72.06
CA LEU A 167 42.73 4.89 71.30
C LEU A 167 42.38 5.85 70.14
N GLY A 168 41.09 6.10 69.87
CA GLY A 168 40.63 6.95 68.77
C GLY A 168 40.92 6.40 67.37
N VAL A 169 41.12 5.08 67.20
CA VAL A 169 41.50 4.45 65.92
C VAL A 169 40.30 3.96 65.09
N SER A 170 39.07 4.26 65.52
CA SER A 170 37.84 3.91 64.79
C SER A 170 37.71 4.64 63.43
N VAL A 171 38.46 5.71 63.19
CA VAL A 171 38.51 6.46 61.93
C VAL A 171 38.99 5.60 60.75
N TRP A 172 39.88 4.63 60.98
CA TRP A 172 40.42 3.77 59.92
C TRP A 172 39.37 2.86 59.29
N GLU A 173 38.38 2.44 60.07
CA GLU A 173 37.28 1.63 59.56
C GLU A 173 36.40 2.44 58.60
N GLN A 174 36.16 3.71 58.92
CA GLN A 174 35.42 4.64 58.06
C GLN A 174 36.13 4.87 56.73
N TYR A 175 37.47 5.01 56.75
CA TYR A 175 38.27 5.14 55.52
C TYR A 175 38.21 3.88 54.65
N ARG A 176 38.24 2.70 55.26
CA ARG A 176 38.11 1.42 54.53
C ARG A 176 36.78 1.32 53.79
N GLU A 177 35.68 1.66 54.46
CA GLU A 177 34.34 1.64 53.85
C GLU A 177 34.21 2.66 52.71
N ALA A 178 34.72 3.88 52.92
CA ALA A 178 34.72 4.91 51.88
C ALA A 178 35.52 4.49 50.63
N ALA A 179 36.69 3.89 50.82
CA ALA A 179 37.52 3.39 49.72
C ALA A 179 36.83 2.24 48.96
N ALA A 180 36.20 1.29 49.66
CA ALA A 180 35.47 0.19 49.05
C ALA A 180 34.27 0.70 48.21
N SER A 181 33.55 1.70 48.72
CA SER A 181 32.44 2.34 48.01
C SER A 181 32.91 2.98 46.71
N ARG A 182 34.01 3.76 46.75
CA ARG A 182 34.61 4.37 45.56
C ARG A 182 35.03 3.33 44.52
N ARG A 183 35.74 2.27 44.95
CA ARG A 183 36.17 1.19 44.04
C ARG A 183 35.00 0.58 43.26
N LYS A 184 33.90 0.27 43.97
CA LYS A 184 32.70 -0.31 43.36
C LYS A 184 32.05 0.63 42.34
N GLN A 185 32.13 1.93 42.56
CA GLN A 185 31.58 2.92 41.65
C GLN A 185 32.40 3.00 40.35
N GLU A 186 33.73 2.97 40.45
CA GLU A 186 34.64 2.94 39.29
C GLU A 186 34.49 1.63 38.48
N GLU A 187 34.43 0.47 39.15
CA GLU A 187 34.19 -0.83 38.49
C GLU A 187 32.89 -0.82 37.66
N LYS A 188 31.85 -0.14 38.14
CA LYS A 188 30.58 0.00 37.40
C LYS A 188 30.72 0.90 36.17
N GLN A 189 31.50 1.98 36.27
CA GLN A 189 31.75 2.87 35.12
C GLN A 189 32.57 2.15 34.05
N LEU A 190 33.57 1.37 34.46
CA LEU A 190 34.43 0.62 33.55
C LEU A 190 33.62 -0.42 32.75
N ALA A 191 32.74 -1.16 33.43
CA ALA A 191 31.85 -2.12 32.76
C ALA A 191 30.87 -1.46 31.76
N MET A 192 30.43 -0.22 32.05
CA MET A 192 29.58 0.53 31.11
C MET A 192 30.36 0.96 29.87
N LEU A 193 31.58 1.47 30.05
CA LEU A 193 32.46 1.86 28.94
C LEU A 193 32.85 0.66 28.08
N ASP A 194 33.18 -0.48 28.68
CA ASP A 194 33.49 -1.71 27.95
C ASP A 194 32.31 -2.17 27.08
N GLY A 195 31.07 -2.06 27.59
CA GLY A 195 29.87 -2.36 26.82
C GLY A 195 29.67 -1.43 25.63
N GLN A 196 29.92 -0.12 25.82
CA GLN A 196 29.84 0.86 24.73
C GLN A 196 30.90 0.64 23.66
N ILE A 197 32.12 0.26 24.05
CA ILE A 197 33.19 -0.06 23.10
C ILE A 197 32.79 -1.28 22.26
N LEU A 198 32.24 -2.32 22.88
CA LEU A 198 31.79 -3.53 22.19
C LEU A 198 30.71 -3.24 21.14
N GLU A 199 29.73 -2.40 21.46
CA GLU A 199 28.70 -1.95 20.52
C GLU A 199 29.29 -1.20 19.32
N ILE A 200 30.23 -0.28 19.58
CA ILE A 200 30.94 0.47 18.54
C ILE A 200 31.78 -0.46 17.65
N GLU A 201 32.48 -1.44 18.24
CA GLU A 201 33.29 -2.40 17.49
C GLU A 201 32.42 -3.30 16.61
N GLU A 202 31.25 -3.73 17.09
CA GLU A 202 30.29 -4.52 16.30
C GLU A 202 29.74 -3.70 15.11
N GLU A 203 29.39 -2.43 15.33
CA GLU A 203 28.91 -1.54 14.26
C GLU A 203 29.99 -1.23 13.22
N LEU A 204 31.24 -1.02 13.64
CA LEU A 204 32.39 -0.86 12.74
C LEU A 204 32.68 -2.14 11.95
N GLY A 205 32.43 -3.31 12.53
CA GLY A 205 32.56 -4.60 11.84
C GLY A 205 31.66 -4.75 10.61
N GLU A 206 30.51 -4.06 10.59
CA GLU A 206 29.57 -4.07 9.47
C GLU A 206 29.92 -3.08 8.34
N GLU A 207 30.91 -2.21 8.52
CA GLU A 207 31.26 -1.19 7.51
C GLU A 207 31.60 -1.84 6.15
N GLY A 208 32.38 -2.92 6.16
CA GLY A 208 32.79 -3.62 4.94
C GLY A 208 31.62 -4.26 4.18
N THR A 209 30.68 -4.87 4.89
CA THR A 209 29.50 -5.52 4.27
C THR A 209 28.54 -4.47 3.72
N ARG A 210 28.33 -3.36 4.45
CA ARG A 210 27.50 -2.23 3.99
C ARG A 210 28.13 -1.56 2.76
N GLN A 211 29.44 -1.35 2.76
CA GLN A 211 30.14 -0.77 1.62
C GLN A 211 30.06 -1.66 0.37
N ALA A 212 30.25 -2.97 0.53
CA ALA A 212 30.07 -3.94 -0.56
C ALA A 212 28.64 -3.93 -1.12
N ALA A 213 27.62 -3.87 -0.24
CA ALA A 213 26.23 -3.78 -0.66
C ALA A 213 25.92 -2.48 -1.42
N VAL A 214 26.52 -1.36 -1.02
CA VAL A 214 26.39 -0.07 -1.72
C VAL A 214 27.03 -0.14 -3.11
N ASP A 215 28.22 -0.73 -3.21
CA ASP A 215 28.93 -0.84 -4.50
C ASP A 215 28.22 -1.81 -5.46
N GLU A 216 27.66 -2.90 -4.94
CA GLU A 216 26.80 -3.80 -5.71
C GLU A 216 25.53 -3.07 -6.19
N ALA A 217 24.84 -2.35 -5.29
CA ALA A 217 23.65 -1.59 -5.65
C ALA A 217 23.94 -0.52 -6.72
N LYS A 218 25.08 0.17 -6.63
CA LYS A 218 25.53 1.13 -7.66
C LYS A 218 25.80 0.45 -8.99
N SER A 219 26.44 -0.72 -8.99
CA SER A 219 26.70 -1.49 -10.21
C SER A 219 25.39 -1.92 -10.89
N VAL A 220 24.44 -2.45 -10.11
CA VAL A 220 23.11 -2.82 -10.60
C VAL A 220 22.38 -1.61 -11.17
N LEU A 221 22.41 -0.48 -10.46
CA LEU A 221 21.75 0.76 -10.90
C LEU A 221 22.38 1.30 -12.20
N GLY A 222 23.70 1.24 -12.34
CA GLY A 222 24.40 1.56 -13.58
C GLY A 222 23.96 0.69 -14.76
N GLY A 223 23.87 -0.63 -14.56
CA GLY A 223 23.40 -1.55 -15.59
C GLY A 223 21.92 -1.35 -15.98
N ILE A 224 21.08 -0.94 -15.02
CA ILE A 224 19.69 -0.56 -15.31
C ILE A 224 19.63 0.75 -16.10
N ALA A 225 20.46 1.74 -15.75
CA ALA A 225 20.51 3.02 -16.43
C ALA A 225 20.95 2.89 -17.90
N GLU A 226 21.95 2.05 -18.20
CA GLU A 226 22.34 1.75 -19.58
C GLU A 226 21.20 1.09 -20.37
N ARG A 227 20.55 0.07 -19.78
CA ARG A 227 19.41 -0.59 -20.43
C ARG A 227 18.25 0.37 -20.69
N LEU A 228 18.00 1.31 -19.78
CA LEU A 228 16.97 2.34 -19.95
C LEU A 228 17.33 3.25 -21.14
N ALA A 229 18.57 3.73 -21.20
CA ALA A 229 19.06 4.57 -22.29
C ALA A 229 18.96 3.86 -23.65
N ASP A 230 19.32 2.58 -23.73
CA ASP A 230 19.18 1.78 -24.95
C ASP A 230 17.72 1.64 -25.39
N LYS A 231 16.81 1.42 -24.44
CA LYS A 231 15.37 1.31 -24.73
C LYS A 231 14.77 2.65 -25.15
N GLU A 232 15.18 3.76 -24.56
CA GLU A 232 14.76 5.10 -24.96
C GLU A 232 15.25 5.44 -26.38
N ALA A 233 16.50 5.10 -26.71
CA ALA A 233 17.04 5.28 -28.06
C ALA A 233 16.24 4.45 -29.09
N LEU A 234 15.92 3.20 -28.76
CA LEU A 234 15.10 2.34 -29.61
C LEU A 234 13.68 2.90 -29.79
N LEU A 235 13.06 3.42 -28.72
CA LEU A 235 11.75 4.06 -28.78
C LEU A 235 11.77 5.29 -29.70
N GLN A 236 12.81 6.12 -29.62
CA GLN A 236 12.97 7.26 -30.53
C GLN A 236 13.11 6.82 -31.99
N GLN A 237 13.88 5.76 -32.26
CA GLN A 237 14.01 5.20 -33.61
C GLN A 237 12.66 4.69 -34.14
N LEU A 238 11.90 3.97 -33.31
CA LEU A 238 10.56 3.48 -33.68
C LEU A 238 9.58 4.62 -33.96
N ARG A 239 9.58 5.68 -33.15
CA ARG A 239 8.75 6.87 -33.41
C ARG A 239 9.11 7.55 -34.73
N ARG A 240 10.41 7.68 -35.04
CA ARG A 240 10.84 8.23 -36.34
C ARG A 240 10.39 7.35 -37.49
N ALA A 241 10.52 6.03 -37.37
CA ALA A 241 10.05 5.08 -38.39
C ALA A 241 8.53 5.17 -38.59
N GLU A 242 7.75 5.25 -37.51
CA GLU A 242 6.29 5.43 -37.57
C GLU A 242 5.92 6.72 -38.31
N THR A 243 6.54 7.85 -37.97
CA THR A 243 6.28 9.11 -38.67
C THR A 243 6.64 9.05 -40.15
N ALA A 244 7.74 8.36 -40.51
CA ALA A 244 8.12 8.15 -41.90
C ALA A 244 7.10 7.28 -42.65
N VAL A 245 6.60 6.21 -42.03
CA VAL A 245 5.55 5.36 -42.62
C VAL A 245 4.26 6.15 -42.85
N GLN A 246 3.84 7.01 -41.91
CA GLN A 246 2.67 7.87 -42.08
C GLN A 246 2.85 8.86 -43.23
N GLN A 247 4.03 9.49 -43.35
CA GLN A 247 4.35 10.38 -44.46
C GLN A 247 4.33 9.64 -45.81
N HIS A 248 4.91 8.43 -45.87
CA HIS A 248 4.88 7.60 -47.07
C HIS A 248 3.45 7.19 -47.44
N LYS A 249 2.60 6.86 -46.47
CA LYS A 249 1.20 6.54 -46.72
C LYS A 249 0.45 7.73 -47.35
N GLN A 250 0.61 8.93 -46.79
CA GLN A 250 0.04 10.15 -47.36
C GLN A 250 0.57 10.43 -48.79
N LEU A 251 1.86 10.19 -49.02
CA LEU A 251 2.45 10.33 -50.36
C LEU A 251 1.81 9.34 -51.36
N VAL A 252 1.63 8.09 -50.96
CA VAL A 252 0.97 7.07 -51.80
C VAL A 252 -0.48 7.43 -52.11
N GLU A 253 -1.24 7.90 -51.12
CA GLU A 253 -2.63 8.36 -51.32
C GLU A 253 -2.70 9.56 -52.29
N ASN A 254 -1.78 10.52 -52.14
CA ASN A 254 -1.67 11.66 -53.04
C ASN A 254 -1.30 11.22 -54.47
N LEU A 255 -0.33 10.31 -54.62
CA LEU A 255 0.07 9.75 -55.91
C LEU A 255 -1.07 8.97 -56.56
N ALA A 256 -1.81 8.16 -55.80
CA ALA A 256 -2.97 7.42 -56.29
C ALA A 256 -4.08 8.37 -56.78
N THR A 257 -4.33 9.45 -56.04
CA THR A 257 -5.30 10.48 -56.42
C THR A 257 -4.86 11.20 -57.70
N ASN A 258 -3.59 11.55 -57.81
CA ASN A 258 -3.02 12.18 -59.01
C ASN A 258 -3.05 11.24 -60.22
N LEU A 259 -2.76 9.95 -60.03
CA LEU A 259 -2.85 8.94 -61.08
C LEU A 259 -4.29 8.78 -61.58
N SER A 260 -5.27 8.75 -60.67
CA SER A 260 -6.69 8.69 -61.02
C SER A 260 -7.12 9.91 -61.85
N LYS A 261 -6.76 11.13 -61.40
CA LYS A 261 -6.99 12.37 -62.16
C LYS A 261 -6.30 12.34 -63.52
N GLY A 262 -5.07 11.83 -63.59
CA GLY A 262 -4.31 11.66 -64.82
C GLY A 262 -4.99 10.70 -65.80
N LYS A 263 -5.47 9.55 -65.32
CA LYS A 263 -6.22 8.58 -66.13
C LYS A 263 -7.52 9.17 -66.67
N MET A 264 -8.32 9.84 -65.84
CA MET A 264 -9.54 10.51 -66.30
C MET A 264 -9.26 11.58 -67.36
N ARG A 265 -8.17 12.35 -67.18
CA ARG A 265 -7.76 13.35 -68.17
C ARG A 265 -7.29 12.70 -69.48
N LEU A 266 -6.57 11.59 -69.40
CA LEU A 266 -6.13 10.83 -70.58
C LEU A 266 -7.33 10.27 -71.34
N GLU A 267 -8.28 9.65 -70.65
CA GLU A 267 -9.53 9.16 -71.27
C GLU A 267 -10.32 10.28 -71.93
N GLY A 268 -10.43 11.44 -71.28
CA GLY A 268 -11.06 12.63 -71.85
C GLY A 268 -10.35 13.13 -73.11
N LEU A 269 -9.02 13.19 -73.09
CA LEU A 269 -8.20 13.56 -74.25
C LEU A 269 -8.34 12.55 -75.40
N GLN A 270 -8.33 11.25 -75.10
CA GLN A 270 -8.52 10.20 -76.11
C GLN A 270 -9.89 10.29 -76.77
N ARG A 271 -10.96 10.50 -75.99
CA ARG A 271 -12.31 10.73 -76.55
C ARG A 271 -12.34 11.95 -77.46
N SER A 272 -11.73 13.06 -77.02
CA SER A 272 -11.66 14.29 -77.82
C SER A 272 -10.84 14.08 -79.09
N GLN A 273 -9.71 13.37 -79.03
CA GLN A 273 -8.91 13.03 -80.19
C GLN A 273 -9.72 12.20 -81.19
N THR A 274 -10.40 11.15 -80.74
CA THR A 274 -11.23 10.30 -81.62
C THR A 274 -12.33 11.12 -82.28
N GLN A 275 -13.01 12.00 -81.54
CA GLN A 275 -14.02 12.89 -82.08
C GLN A 275 -13.44 13.84 -83.15
N ARG A 276 -12.32 14.50 -82.85
CA ARG A 276 -11.64 15.39 -83.80
C ARG A 276 -11.16 14.65 -85.04
N GLN A 277 -10.76 13.39 -84.89
CA GLN A 277 -10.34 12.55 -85.99
C GLN A 277 -11.52 12.17 -86.88
N GLN A 278 -12.66 11.80 -86.30
CA GLN A 278 -13.91 11.57 -87.04
C GLN A 278 -14.38 12.84 -87.78
N GLU A 279 -14.35 14.01 -87.11
CA GLU A 279 -14.68 15.29 -87.73
C GLU A 279 -13.76 15.58 -88.93
N ARG A 280 -12.44 15.42 -88.75
CA ARG A 280 -11.45 15.60 -89.81
C ARG A 280 -11.69 14.62 -90.96
N ASP A 281 -11.90 13.34 -90.67
CA ASP A 281 -12.09 12.32 -91.70
C ASP A 281 -13.39 12.59 -92.48
N GLY A 282 -14.44 13.06 -91.81
CA GLY A 282 -15.67 13.56 -92.43
C GLY A 282 -15.43 14.76 -93.35
N PHE A 283 -14.70 15.79 -92.89
CA PHE A 283 -14.33 16.93 -93.75
C PHE A 283 -13.44 16.52 -94.92
N THR A 284 -12.56 15.54 -94.73
CA THR A 284 -11.65 15.04 -95.77
C THR A 284 -12.43 14.29 -96.84
N ALA A 285 -13.44 13.49 -96.47
CA ALA A 285 -14.32 12.83 -97.43
C ALA A 285 -15.09 13.85 -98.29
N VAL A 286 -15.65 14.90 -97.67
CA VAL A 286 -16.32 15.99 -98.39
C VAL A 286 -15.37 16.73 -99.32
N LEU A 287 -14.12 16.98 -98.89
CA LEU A 287 -13.11 17.61 -99.74
C LEU A 287 -12.65 16.71 -100.90
N ALA A 288 -12.61 15.38 -100.72
CA ALA A 288 -12.29 14.44 -101.79
C ALA A 288 -13.38 14.44 -102.88
N GLU A 289 -14.62 14.69 -102.50
CA GLU A 289 -15.75 14.86 -103.41
C GLU A 289 -15.87 16.29 -103.97
N ALA A 290 -15.01 17.23 -103.58
CA ALA A 290 -15.14 18.64 -103.95
C ALA A 290 -15.09 18.86 -105.47
N GLU A 291 -14.16 18.22 -106.19
CA GLU A 291 -14.10 18.33 -107.65
C GLU A 291 -15.33 17.73 -108.32
N ALA A 292 -15.85 16.61 -107.79
CA ALA A 292 -17.07 15.98 -108.30
C ALA A 292 -18.32 16.82 -108.02
N ILE A 293 -18.41 17.44 -106.84
CA ILE A 293 -19.50 18.36 -106.46
C ILE A 293 -19.42 19.63 -107.32
N SER A 294 -18.24 20.21 -107.51
CA SER A 294 -18.03 21.37 -108.39
C SER A 294 -18.34 21.04 -109.85
N ALA A 295 -17.89 19.90 -110.35
CA ALA A 295 -18.19 19.44 -111.71
C ALA A 295 -19.70 19.15 -111.89
N SER A 296 -20.35 18.52 -110.90
CA SER A 296 -21.81 18.30 -110.92
C SER A 296 -22.57 19.62 -110.84
N HIS A 297 -22.06 20.61 -110.11
CA HIS A 297 -22.64 21.96 -110.06
C HIS A 297 -22.47 22.72 -111.38
N GLU A 298 -21.30 22.63 -112.02
CA GLU A 298 -21.08 23.18 -113.37
C GLU A 298 -21.93 22.46 -114.42
N GLN A 299 -22.06 21.13 -114.34
CA GLN A 299 -22.97 20.36 -115.18
C GLN A 299 -24.42 20.74 -114.94
N TRP A 300 -24.83 20.98 -113.70
CA TRP A 300 -26.16 21.47 -113.38
C TRP A 300 -26.39 22.89 -113.91
N GLN A 301 -25.42 23.80 -113.77
CA GLN A 301 -25.50 25.15 -114.35
C GLN A 301 -25.53 25.12 -115.88
N ALA A 302 -24.73 24.27 -116.51
CA ALA A 302 -24.72 24.06 -117.95
C ALA A 302 -26.03 23.43 -118.42
N ALA A 303 -26.55 22.42 -117.72
CA ALA A 303 -27.84 21.82 -118.00
C ALA A 303 -29.00 22.81 -117.77
N GLN A 304 -28.87 23.73 -116.81
CA GLN A 304 -29.84 24.78 -116.55
C GLN A 304 -29.79 25.86 -117.64
N ALA A 305 -28.61 26.27 -118.09
CA ALA A 305 -28.43 27.19 -119.21
C ALA A 305 -28.89 26.57 -120.53
N ASP A 306 -28.58 25.29 -120.76
CA ASP A 306 -29.07 24.51 -121.89
C ASP A 306 -30.59 24.40 -121.82
N PHE A 307 -31.16 24.06 -120.67
CA PHE A 307 -32.62 24.02 -120.47
C PHE A 307 -33.25 25.39 -120.78
N GLN A 308 -32.65 26.48 -120.32
CA GLN A 308 -33.11 27.84 -120.63
C GLN A 308 -33.03 28.11 -122.15
N SER A 309 -31.95 27.68 -122.81
CA SER A 309 -31.80 27.81 -124.27
C SER A 309 -32.77 26.93 -125.05
N TRP A 310 -33.10 25.75 -124.54
CA TRP A 310 -34.11 24.85 -125.09
C TRP A 310 -35.50 25.40 -124.86
N GLN A 311 -35.74 26.11 -123.76
CA GLN A 311 -36.99 26.80 -123.48
C GLN A 311 -37.18 28.00 -124.43
N ASP A 312 -36.13 28.80 -124.65
CA ASP A 312 -36.13 29.88 -125.63
C ASP A 312 -36.29 29.35 -127.07
N ARG A 313 -35.62 28.23 -127.40
CA ARG A 313 -35.79 27.53 -128.69
C ARG A 313 -37.16 26.89 -128.81
N ALA A 314 -37.75 26.38 -127.74
CA ALA A 314 -39.11 25.83 -127.74
C ALA A 314 -40.15 26.93 -127.94
N ASP A 315 -39.94 28.12 -127.38
CA ASP A 315 -40.81 29.28 -127.61
C ASP A 315 -40.69 29.82 -129.05
N GLN A 316 -39.48 29.83 -129.62
CA GLN A 316 -39.26 30.14 -131.04
C GLN A 316 -39.79 29.04 -131.98
N PHE A 317 -39.64 27.77 -131.61
CA PHE A 317 -40.17 26.62 -132.33
C PHE A 317 -41.70 26.61 -132.27
N ASN A 318 -42.34 26.94 -131.15
CA ASN A 318 -43.79 27.00 -131.04
C ASN A 318 -44.39 28.16 -131.87
N LYS A 319 -43.68 29.29 -131.99
CA LYS A 319 -44.01 30.36 -132.95
C LYS A 319 -43.89 29.90 -134.41
N LEU A 320 -42.79 29.24 -134.78
CA LEU A 320 -42.57 28.73 -136.14
C LEU A 320 -43.46 27.50 -136.48
N THR A 321 -43.86 26.73 -135.48
CA THR A 321 -44.75 25.55 -135.62
C THR A 321 -46.21 25.96 -135.78
N GLN A 322 -46.62 27.12 -135.27
CA GLN A 322 -47.92 27.72 -135.61
C GLN A 322 -48.00 28.16 -137.08
N GLU A 323 -46.86 28.51 -137.71
CA GLU A 323 -46.79 28.89 -139.13
C GLU A 323 -46.53 27.70 -140.08
N LYS A 324 -46.00 26.57 -139.58
CA LYS A 324 -45.65 25.36 -140.35
C LYS A 324 -46.69 24.23 -140.31
N ARG A 325 -47.68 24.33 -139.41
CA ARG A 325 -48.74 23.34 -139.16
C ARG A 325 -49.56 22.87 -140.38
N PRO A 326 -49.81 23.66 -141.45
CA PRO A 326 -50.52 23.16 -142.62
C PRO A 326 -49.64 22.35 -143.59
N PHE A 327 -48.31 22.33 -143.44
CA PHE A 327 -47.38 21.59 -144.31
C PHE A 327 -46.77 20.33 -143.66
N GLU A 328 -46.79 20.22 -142.33
CA GLU A 328 -46.29 19.03 -141.60
C GLU A 328 -47.29 17.87 -141.55
N LEU A 329 -48.59 18.14 -141.75
CA LEU A 329 -49.62 17.11 -141.84
C LEU A 329 -49.42 16.15 -143.04
N THR A 330 -48.70 16.59 -144.07
CA THR A 330 -48.50 15.85 -145.33
C THR A 330 -47.16 15.08 -145.37
N ILE A 331 -46.23 15.35 -144.45
CA ILE A 331 -44.90 14.69 -144.39
C ILE A 331 -44.79 13.76 -143.17
N ALA A 332 -45.55 14.01 -142.10
CA ALA A 332 -45.66 13.13 -140.93
C ALA A 332 -46.34 11.77 -141.23
N GLN A 333 -47.04 11.64 -142.36
CA GLN A 333 -47.75 10.41 -142.72
C GLN A 333 -46.85 9.25 -143.20
N GLU A 334 -45.62 9.50 -143.66
CA GLU A 334 -44.79 8.44 -144.30
C GLU A 334 -43.50 8.06 -143.54
N LYS A 335 -43.02 8.88 -142.59
CA LYS A 335 -41.77 8.58 -141.86
C LYS A 335 -41.97 8.02 -140.44
N SER A 336 -43.19 8.15 -139.92
CA SER A 336 -43.66 7.56 -138.64
C SER A 336 -43.88 6.05 -138.70
N ARG A 337 -43.91 5.44 -139.90
CA ARG A 337 -44.46 4.09 -140.05
C ARG A 337 -43.54 2.92 -139.70
N LEU A 338 -42.21 3.05 -139.71
CA LEU A 338 -41.37 1.83 -139.83
C LEU A 338 -40.10 1.69 -138.97
N THR A 339 -39.69 2.66 -138.14
CA THR A 339 -38.32 2.57 -137.55
C THR A 339 -38.19 2.80 -136.04
N GLN A 340 -39.17 3.38 -135.35
CA GLN A 340 -39.02 3.73 -133.93
C GLN A 340 -39.67 2.74 -132.96
N GLN A 341 -40.59 1.90 -133.44
CA GLN A 341 -41.28 0.95 -132.56
C GLN A 341 -40.36 -0.21 -132.10
N ARG A 342 -39.47 -0.74 -132.94
CA ARG A 342 -38.85 -2.04 -132.64
C ARG A 342 -37.70 -2.05 -131.61
N GLN A 343 -37.00 -0.95 -131.33
CA GLN A 343 -35.75 -0.99 -130.52
C GLN A 343 -35.90 -0.61 -129.04
N GLU A 344 -37.00 0.00 -128.63
CA GLU A 344 -37.12 0.59 -127.28
C GLU A 344 -37.65 -0.40 -126.22
N LEU A 345 -38.17 -1.55 -126.65
CA LEU A 345 -38.85 -2.51 -125.78
C LEU A 345 -38.01 -3.77 -125.47
N GLU A 346 -37.05 -4.16 -126.32
CA GLU A 346 -36.20 -5.34 -126.05
C GLU A 346 -35.23 -5.14 -124.86
N ALA A 347 -34.78 -3.92 -124.54
CA ALA A 347 -33.80 -3.66 -123.47
C ALA A 347 -34.41 -3.58 -122.04
N GLN A 348 -35.74 -3.53 -121.94
CA GLN A 348 -36.45 -3.36 -120.68
C GLN A 348 -36.86 -4.71 -120.05
N ALA A 349 -36.99 -5.78 -120.85
CA ALA A 349 -37.34 -7.12 -120.39
C ALA A 349 -36.21 -7.84 -119.63
N ASP A 350 -34.94 -7.60 -119.98
CA ASP A 350 -33.79 -8.30 -119.38
C ASP A 350 -33.49 -7.87 -117.92
N ARG A 351 -33.92 -6.69 -117.48
CA ARG A 351 -33.63 -6.17 -116.14
C ARG A 351 -34.53 -6.72 -115.03
N VAL A 352 -35.70 -7.24 -115.38
CA VAL A 352 -36.68 -7.71 -114.39
C VAL A 352 -36.57 -9.22 -114.15
N ALA A 353 -36.06 -9.97 -115.12
CA ALA A 353 -35.78 -11.40 -114.94
C ALA A 353 -34.76 -11.66 -113.82
N ASN A 354 -33.71 -10.84 -113.71
CA ASN A 354 -32.66 -11.01 -112.68
C ASN A 354 -33.10 -10.55 -111.27
N ALA A 355 -34.09 -9.66 -111.15
CA ALA A 355 -34.58 -9.17 -109.86
C ALA A 355 -35.50 -10.19 -109.15
N ALA A 356 -36.18 -11.05 -109.91
CA ALA A 356 -37.06 -12.09 -109.35
C ALA A 356 -36.27 -13.23 -108.66
N ASP A 357 -35.11 -13.60 -109.20
CA ASP A 357 -34.25 -14.66 -108.64
C ASP A 357 -33.56 -14.24 -107.33
N GLU A 358 -33.12 -12.97 -107.21
CA GLU A 358 -32.49 -12.43 -105.99
C GLU A 358 -33.53 -12.28 -104.84
N MET A 359 -34.77 -11.94 -105.16
CA MET A 359 -35.86 -11.85 -104.18
C MET A 359 -36.26 -13.21 -103.59
N ALA A 360 -36.29 -14.27 -104.41
CA ALA A 360 -36.62 -15.62 -103.96
C ALA A 360 -35.56 -16.15 -102.97
N GLN A 361 -34.27 -15.92 -103.26
CA GLN A 361 -33.18 -16.35 -102.37
C GLN A 361 -33.17 -15.61 -101.02
N LEU A 362 -33.45 -14.30 -101.00
CA LEU A 362 -33.51 -13.51 -99.76
C LEU A 362 -34.74 -13.87 -98.90
N GLN A 363 -35.87 -14.22 -99.50
CA GLN A 363 -37.05 -14.69 -98.76
C GLN A 363 -36.85 -16.07 -98.12
N GLU A 364 -36.04 -16.94 -98.75
CA GLU A 364 -35.73 -18.29 -98.24
C GLU A 364 -34.74 -18.27 -97.06
N THR A 365 -33.87 -17.26 -96.96
CA THR A 365 -32.85 -17.15 -95.90
C THR A 365 -33.30 -16.39 -94.64
N ILE A 366 -34.20 -15.41 -94.76
CA ILE A 366 -34.66 -14.58 -93.62
C ILE A 366 -35.51 -15.38 -92.62
N ALA A 367 -36.36 -16.31 -93.10
CA ALA A 367 -37.23 -17.12 -92.26
C ALA A 367 -36.47 -18.07 -91.27
N PRO A 368 -35.48 -18.86 -91.71
CA PRO A 368 -34.66 -19.67 -90.80
C PRO A 368 -33.75 -18.83 -89.88
N ALA A 369 -33.28 -17.66 -90.32
CA ALA A 369 -32.48 -16.77 -89.48
C ALA A 369 -33.27 -16.18 -88.29
N LYS A 370 -34.54 -15.80 -88.51
CA LYS A 370 -35.44 -15.31 -87.45
C LYS A 370 -35.80 -16.38 -86.42
N THR A 371 -35.99 -17.63 -86.86
CA THR A 371 -36.23 -18.75 -85.95
C THR A 371 -34.99 -19.08 -85.11
N GLY A 372 -33.80 -19.04 -85.70
CA GLY A 372 -32.54 -19.18 -84.96
C GLY A 372 -32.28 -18.07 -83.93
N LEU A 373 -32.69 -16.82 -84.22
CA LEU A 373 -32.61 -15.71 -83.25
C LEU A 373 -33.54 -15.93 -82.05
N ALA A 374 -34.78 -16.38 -82.27
CA ALA A 374 -35.74 -16.66 -81.20
C ALA A 374 -35.27 -17.82 -80.28
N GLU A 375 -34.60 -18.83 -80.83
CA GLU A 375 -33.99 -19.92 -80.04
C GLU A 375 -32.78 -19.44 -79.21
N LEU A 376 -32.00 -18.48 -79.72
CA LEU A 376 -30.90 -17.87 -78.98
C LEU A 376 -31.40 -16.96 -77.85
N GLU A 377 -32.48 -16.22 -78.08
CA GLU A 377 -33.12 -15.35 -77.08
C GLU A 377 -33.71 -16.16 -75.92
N THR A 378 -34.35 -17.30 -76.19
CA THR A 378 -34.86 -18.21 -75.15
C THR A 378 -33.74 -18.84 -74.32
N LYS A 379 -32.66 -19.32 -74.95
CA LYS A 379 -31.47 -19.84 -74.23
C LYS A 379 -30.79 -18.77 -73.37
N LEU A 380 -30.74 -17.52 -73.83
CA LEU A 380 -30.19 -16.41 -73.05
C LEU A 380 -31.07 -16.04 -71.86
N ALA A 381 -32.39 -16.08 -72.00
CA ALA A 381 -33.32 -15.83 -70.91
C ALA A 381 -33.14 -16.86 -69.76
N ASP A 382 -33.00 -18.15 -70.09
CA ASP A 382 -32.74 -19.20 -69.10
C ASP A 382 -31.39 -19.01 -68.39
N LEU A 383 -30.33 -18.61 -69.12
CA LEU A 383 -29.01 -18.34 -68.52
C LEU A 383 -29.01 -17.09 -67.62
N ILE A 384 -29.79 -16.06 -67.95
CA ILE A 384 -29.97 -14.88 -67.09
C ILE A 384 -30.70 -15.28 -65.79
N ALA A 385 -31.71 -16.14 -65.87
CA ALA A 385 -32.38 -16.69 -64.68
C ALA A 385 -31.41 -17.53 -63.81
N GLN A 386 -30.53 -18.33 -64.42
CA GLN A 386 -29.50 -19.08 -63.70
C GLN A 386 -28.41 -18.19 -63.07
N GLU A 387 -28.01 -17.10 -63.73
CA GLU A 387 -27.05 -16.11 -63.20
C GLU A 387 -27.60 -15.35 -61.99
N THR A 388 -28.87 -14.92 -62.04
CA THR A 388 -29.53 -14.31 -60.89
C THR A 388 -29.66 -15.28 -59.72
N ALA A 389 -30.01 -16.54 -59.96
CA ALA A 389 -30.01 -17.59 -58.94
C ALA A 389 -28.60 -17.86 -58.37
N TRP A 390 -27.56 -17.84 -59.21
CA TRP A 390 -26.17 -17.99 -58.78
C TRP A 390 -25.72 -16.85 -57.87
N HIS A 391 -26.01 -15.60 -58.22
CA HIS A 391 -25.69 -14.44 -57.38
C HIS A 391 -26.41 -14.50 -56.02
N ALA A 392 -27.67 -14.91 -56.00
CA ALA A 392 -28.43 -15.10 -54.76
C ALA A 392 -27.81 -16.18 -53.87
N LEU A 393 -27.56 -17.38 -54.41
CA LEU A 393 -26.94 -18.50 -53.70
C LEU A 393 -25.52 -18.17 -53.22
N ARG A 394 -24.73 -17.45 -54.02
CA ARG A 394 -23.39 -16.99 -53.65
C ARG A 394 -23.41 -16.02 -52.47
N THR A 395 -24.38 -15.10 -52.47
CA THR A 395 -24.54 -14.13 -51.38
C THR A 395 -24.97 -14.84 -50.09
N GLU A 396 -25.91 -15.78 -50.19
CA GLU A 396 -26.34 -16.61 -49.07
C GLU A 396 -25.19 -17.46 -48.51
N LEU A 397 -24.40 -18.10 -49.38
CA LEU A 397 -23.21 -18.86 -48.98
C LEU A 397 -22.20 -17.97 -48.26
N GLN A 398 -21.91 -16.78 -48.79
CA GLN A 398 -20.98 -15.83 -48.15
C GLN A 398 -21.48 -15.37 -46.78
N GLN A 399 -22.78 -15.15 -46.62
CA GLN A 399 -23.37 -14.77 -45.34
C GLN A 399 -23.26 -15.91 -44.32
N ARG A 400 -23.66 -17.14 -44.69
CA ARG A 400 -23.57 -18.33 -43.83
C ARG A 400 -22.11 -18.66 -43.45
N GLU A 401 -21.16 -18.49 -44.37
CA GLU A 401 -19.74 -18.65 -44.07
C GLU A 401 -19.21 -17.58 -43.10
N GLY A 402 -19.67 -16.34 -43.25
CA GLY A 402 -19.37 -15.25 -42.31
C GLY A 402 -19.93 -15.50 -40.91
N GLU A 403 -21.20 -15.90 -40.81
CA GLU A 403 -21.87 -16.25 -39.56
C GLU A 403 -21.14 -17.43 -38.87
N ARG A 404 -20.81 -18.48 -39.63
CA ARG A 404 -20.06 -19.63 -39.11
C ARG A 404 -18.66 -19.25 -38.60
N GLU A 405 -17.96 -18.36 -39.30
CA GLU A 405 -16.64 -17.89 -38.86
C GLU A 405 -16.74 -17.06 -37.57
N THR A 406 -17.79 -16.23 -37.43
CA THR A 406 -18.03 -15.50 -36.17
C THR A 406 -18.36 -16.45 -35.02
N GLN A 407 -19.22 -17.45 -35.24
CA GLN A 407 -19.54 -18.48 -34.25
C GLN A 407 -18.32 -19.31 -33.86
N LYS A 408 -17.41 -19.64 -34.78
CA LYS A 408 -16.15 -20.34 -34.46
C LYS A 408 -15.25 -19.51 -33.55
N ARG A 409 -15.09 -18.22 -33.83
CA ARG A 409 -14.30 -17.31 -32.97
C ARG A 409 -14.92 -17.16 -31.59
N GLU A 410 -16.25 -17.09 -31.53
CA GLU A 410 -17.00 -17.05 -30.28
C GLU A 410 -16.84 -18.36 -29.49
N LEU A 411 -16.90 -19.51 -30.17
CA LEU A 411 -16.63 -20.82 -29.60
C LEU A 411 -15.22 -20.89 -29.00
N GLU A 412 -14.19 -20.52 -29.75
CA GLU A 412 -12.80 -20.52 -29.26
C GLU A 412 -12.64 -19.60 -28.03
N ARG A 413 -13.26 -18.41 -28.06
CA ARG A 413 -13.26 -17.49 -26.91
C ARG A 413 -13.92 -18.13 -25.69
N LEU A 414 -15.12 -18.70 -25.84
CA LEU A 414 -15.87 -19.31 -24.74
C LEU A 414 -15.20 -20.59 -24.22
N GLN A 415 -14.56 -21.38 -25.07
CA GLN A 415 -13.79 -22.56 -24.65
C GLN A 415 -12.53 -22.17 -23.87
N ASN A 416 -11.82 -21.12 -24.29
CA ASN A 416 -10.68 -20.58 -23.53
C ASN A 416 -11.14 -20.01 -22.18
N ARG A 417 -12.31 -19.34 -22.15
CA ARG A 417 -12.92 -18.88 -20.90
C ARG A 417 -13.31 -20.04 -19.99
N ALA A 418 -13.92 -21.10 -20.52
CA ALA A 418 -14.26 -22.31 -19.77
C ALA A 418 -13.02 -22.95 -19.12
N LYS A 419 -11.92 -23.11 -19.87
CA LYS A 419 -10.63 -23.58 -19.33
C LYS A 419 -10.13 -22.69 -18.20
N ARG A 420 -10.21 -21.36 -18.36
CA ARG A 420 -9.82 -20.41 -17.32
C ARG A 420 -10.69 -20.55 -16.06
N ILE A 421 -11.99 -20.77 -16.21
CA ILE A 421 -12.89 -20.98 -15.06
C ILE A 421 -12.54 -22.26 -14.30
N VAL A 422 -12.17 -23.34 -14.99
CA VAL A 422 -11.66 -24.56 -14.32
C VAL A 422 -10.43 -24.25 -13.47
N THR A 423 -9.44 -23.56 -14.04
CA THR A 423 -8.23 -23.17 -13.28
C THR A 423 -8.56 -22.24 -12.10
N LEU A 424 -9.51 -21.31 -12.27
CA LEU A 424 -9.93 -20.41 -11.20
C LEU A 424 -10.63 -21.16 -10.06
N ARG A 425 -11.38 -22.24 -10.35
CA ARG A 425 -11.98 -23.10 -9.33
C ARG A 425 -10.94 -23.91 -8.56
N GLU A 426 -9.90 -24.38 -9.24
CA GLU A 426 -8.76 -25.01 -8.56
C GLU A 426 -8.05 -24.00 -7.65
N GLU A 427 -7.76 -22.79 -8.14
CA GLU A 427 -7.22 -21.68 -7.35
C GLU A 427 -8.13 -21.33 -6.15
N GLU A 428 -9.45 -21.34 -6.33
CA GLU A 428 -10.43 -21.02 -5.29
C GLU A 428 -10.23 -21.85 -4.03
N THR A 429 -9.99 -23.16 -4.19
CA THR A 429 -9.79 -24.08 -3.05
C THR A 429 -8.55 -23.71 -2.24
N ALA A 430 -7.44 -23.44 -2.92
CA ALA A 430 -6.18 -23.05 -2.28
C ALA A 430 -6.27 -21.66 -1.62
N VAL A 431 -6.92 -20.70 -2.28
CA VAL A 431 -7.13 -19.36 -1.74
C VAL A 431 -8.05 -19.40 -0.51
N ARG A 432 -9.12 -20.20 -0.56
CA ARG A 432 -10.03 -20.40 0.58
C ARG A 432 -9.30 -21.00 1.78
N GLN A 433 -8.45 -22.01 1.56
CA GLN A 433 -7.63 -22.59 2.63
C GLN A 433 -6.64 -21.57 3.22
N ASN A 434 -6.09 -20.67 2.39
CA ASN A 434 -5.24 -19.57 2.86
C ASN A 434 -6.01 -18.58 3.75
N VAL A 435 -7.25 -18.22 3.39
CA VAL A 435 -8.11 -17.36 4.22
C VAL A 435 -8.36 -18.02 5.57
N GLU A 436 -8.74 -19.29 5.58
CA GLU A 436 -9.03 -20.03 6.83
C GLU A 436 -7.78 -20.16 7.72
N THR A 437 -6.64 -20.48 7.13
CA THR A 437 -5.36 -20.59 7.86
C THR A 437 -4.95 -19.24 8.46
N ALA A 438 -5.07 -18.16 7.70
CA ALA A 438 -4.76 -16.82 8.19
C ALA A 438 -5.72 -16.39 9.31
N ALA A 439 -7.03 -16.69 9.16
CA ALA A 439 -8.04 -16.41 10.18
C ALA A 439 -7.74 -17.16 11.50
N GLN A 440 -7.36 -18.44 11.42
CA GLN A 440 -6.98 -19.22 12.60
C GLN A 440 -5.73 -18.63 13.28
N GLN A 441 -4.69 -18.30 12.51
CA GLN A 441 -3.47 -17.69 13.04
C GLN A 441 -3.74 -16.33 13.68
N MET A 442 -4.65 -15.53 13.11
CA MET A 442 -5.09 -14.27 13.72
C MET A 442 -5.83 -14.49 15.03
N SER A 443 -6.71 -15.49 15.11
CA SER A 443 -7.39 -15.85 16.35
C SER A 443 -6.38 -16.22 17.44
N ASP A 444 -5.43 -17.11 17.13
CA ASP A 444 -4.40 -17.55 18.07
C ASP A 444 -3.51 -16.38 18.55
N LEU A 445 -3.12 -15.48 17.64
CA LEU A 445 -2.32 -14.30 17.97
C LEU A 445 -3.11 -13.29 18.82
N THR A 446 -4.41 -13.13 18.54
CA THR A 446 -5.30 -12.27 19.34
C THR A 446 -5.42 -12.80 20.77
N THR A 447 -5.64 -14.11 20.94
CA THR A 447 -5.67 -14.75 22.27
C THR A 447 -4.36 -14.52 23.04
N LYS A 448 -3.20 -14.69 22.39
CA LYS A 448 -1.90 -14.41 23.04
C LYS A 448 -1.72 -12.95 23.43
N LEU A 449 -2.22 -12.01 22.63
CA LEU A 449 -2.16 -10.58 22.94
C LEU A 449 -3.10 -10.22 24.10
N ASP A 450 -4.26 -10.86 24.19
CA ASP A 450 -5.17 -10.71 25.33
C ASP A 450 -4.55 -11.27 26.62
N GLU A 451 -3.90 -12.42 26.56
CA GLU A 451 -3.13 -12.99 27.68
C GLU A 451 -2.00 -12.04 28.12
N LEU A 452 -1.25 -11.47 27.18
CA LEU A 452 -0.23 -10.46 27.48
C LEU A 452 -0.83 -9.20 28.10
N SER A 453 -2.02 -8.78 27.66
CA SER A 453 -2.71 -7.63 28.26
C SER A 453 -3.10 -7.90 29.72
N GLN A 454 -3.54 -9.12 30.06
CA GLN A 454 -3.78 -9.51 31.46
C GLN A 454 -2.49 -9.56 32.28
N GLN A 455 -1.40 -10.03 31.69
CA GLN A 455 -0.08 -10.02 32.32
C GLN A 455 0.44 -8.59 32.55
N GLU A 456 0.16 -7.66 31.64
CA GLU A 456 0.49 -6.24 31.76
C GLU A 456 -0.27 -5.58 32.92
N GLN A 457 -1.56 -5.89 33.08
CA GLN A 457 -2.35 -5.44 34.22
C GLN A 457 -1.78 -5.99 35.54
N SER A 458 -1.40 -7.27 35.56
CA SER A 458 -0.79 -7.91 36.74
C SER A 458 0.57 -7.29 37.08
N HIS A 459 1.40 -7.03 36.06
CA HIS A 459 2.68 -6.35 36.21
C HIS A 459 2.50 -4.96 36.83
N ASN A 460 1.54 -4.17 36.32
CA ASN A 460 1.26 -2.84 36.84
C ASN A 460 0.71 -2.88 38.28
N ALA A 461 -0.13 -3.87 38.60
CA ALA A 461 -0.62 -4.09 39.96
C ALA A 461 0.52 -4.43 40.94
N PHE A 462 1.40 -5.37 40.58
CA PHE A 462 2.56 -5.71 41.39
C PHE A 462 3.54 -4.55 41.55
N GLN A 463 3.74 -3.77 40.49
CA GLN A 463 4.57 -2.57 40.53
C GLN A 463 3.97 -1.53 41.50
N ALA A 464 2.66 -1.29 41.46
CA ALA A 464 1.97 -0.37 42.37
C ALA A 464 2.04 -0.85 43.83
N GLU A 465 1.83 -2.15 44.08
CA GLU A 465 1.94 -2.75 45.42
C GLU A 465 3.37 -2.62 45.96
N LYS A 466 4.37 -2.93 45.14
CA LYS A 466 5.79 -2.77 45.49
C LYS A 466 6.10 -1.32 45.90
N VAL A 467 5.69 -0.34 45.10
CA VAL A 467 5.89 1.09 45.41
C VAL A 467 5.18 1.49 46.70
N GLY A 468 3.98 0.95 46.97
CA GLY A 468 3.27 1.13 48.24
C GLY A 468 4.02 0.57 49.45
N LEU A 469 4.55 -0.65 49.34
CA LEU A 469 5.35 -1.26 50.40
C LEU A 469 6.69 -0.52 50.60
N GLU A 470 7.37 -0.13 49.53
CA GLU A 470 8.63 0.63 49.58
C GLU A 470 8.46 2.01 50.20
N SER A 471 7.32 2.69 49.95
CA SER A 471 7.02 3.99 50.54
C SER A 471 6.57 3.91 52.02
N SER A 472 5.91 2.82 52.43
CA SER A 472 5.49 2.61 53.83
C SER A 472 6.64 2.15 54.74
N GLN A 473 7.65 1.47 54.21
CA GLN A 473 8.81 0.96 54.94
C GLN A 473 9.55 2.05 55.75
N PRO A 474 9.89 3.23 55.20
CA PRO A 474 10.48 4.33 55.97
C PRO A 474 9.59 4.82 57.12
N VAL A 475 8.28 4.96 56.89
CA VAL A 475 7.32 5.43 57.89
C VAL A 475 7.18 4.42 59.03
N LEU A 476 7.05 3.13 58.70
CA LEU A 476 6.98 2.05 59.69
C LEU A 476 8.28 1.98 60.50
N LYS A 477 9.44 2.16 59.85
CA LYS A 477 10.73 2.24 60.53
C LYS A 477 10.80 3.42 61.49
N GLU A 478 10.27 4.58 61.11
CA GLU A 478 10.18 5.75 61.99
C GLU A 478 9.23 5.51 63.17
N GLN A 479 8.04 4.94 62.93
CA GLN A 479 7.08 4.56 63.97
C GLN A 479 7.66 3.54 64.95
N MET A 480 8.34 2.51 64.47
CA MET A 480 9.08 1.55 65.30
C MET A 480 10.13 2.27 66.16
N THR A 481 10.84 3.24 65.59
CA THR A 481 11.84 4.03 66.31
C THR A 481 11.19 4.88 67.41
N ARG A 482 10.03 5.48 67.14
CA ARG A 482 9.23 6.23 68.12
C ARG A 482 8.59 5.34 69.19
N HIS A 483 8.05 4.17 68.82
CA HIS A 483 7.50 3.18 69.75
C HIS A 483 8.56 2.63 70.68
N LYS A 484 9.73 2.29 70.12
CA LYS A 484 10.89 1.89 70.92
C LYS A 484 11.28 2.98 71.92
N ALA A 485 11.29 4.25 71.50
CA ALA A 485 11.53 5.37 72.41
C ALA A 485 10.43 5.53 73.49
N ARG A 486 9.17 5.24 73.18
CA ARG A 486 8.03 5.25 74.12
C ARG A 486 8.10 4.12 75.16
N ILE A 487 8.46 2.92 74.73
CA ILE A 487 8.71 1.77 75.61
C ILE A 487 9.87 2.12 76.56
N GLU A 488 10.98 2.60 76.01
CA GLU A 488 12.14 3.05 76.79
C GLU A 488 11.74 4.15 77.80
N GLN A 489 10.84 5.08 77.44
CA GLN A 489 10.36 6.15 78.33
C GLN A 489 9.44 5.63 79.45
N LEU A 490 8.54 4.68 79.17
CA LEU A 490 7.65 4.06 80.15
C LEU A 490 8.34 3.03 81.05
N GLU A 491 9.44 2.42 80.62
CA GLU A 491 10.29 1.54 81.45
C GLU A 491 11.08 2.32 82.51
N VAL A 492 11.25 3.64 82.31
CA VAL A 492 12.06 4.51 83.19
C VAL A 492 11.24 5.30 84.24
N GLU A 493 9.95 5.57 84.01
CA GLU A 493 9.04 6.42 84.83
C GLU A 493 8.29 5.62 85.96
N THR A 494 8.52 5.85 87.28
CA THR A 494 7.95 5.14 88.46
C THR A 494 6.93 5.82 89.42
N GLY A 495 6.59 7.10 89.28
CA GLY A 495 5.53 7.78 90.02
C GLY A 495 4.09 7.43 89.59
N GLY A 496 3.11 8.05 90.26
CA GLY A 496 1.70 7.68 90.19
C GLY A 496 0.87 8.27 89.06
N SER A 497 1.45 8.97 88.07
CA SER A 497 0.72 9.58 86.95
C SER A 497 1.40 9.31 85.61
N CYS A 498 0.63 8.87 84.62
CA CYS A 498 1.09 8.47 83.30
C CYS A 498 1.71 9.66 82.52
N PRO A 499 2.97 9.59 82.08
CA PRO A 499 3.65 10.67 81.35
C PRO A 499 3.10 10.89 79.93
N LEU A 500 2.24 9.99 79.43
CA LEU A 500 1.68 10.04 78.08
C LEU A 500 0.24 10.58 78.03
N CYS A 501 -0.54 10.43 79.09
CA CYS A 501 -1.96 10.84 79.13
C CYS A 501 -2.42 11.49 80.45
N GLY A 502 -1.59 11.51 81.49
CA GLY A 502 -1.84 12.19 82.78
C GLY A 502 -2.67 11.42 83.82
N GLN A 503 -3.28 10.27 83.49
CA GLN A 503 -4.06 9.44 84.44
C GLN A 503 -3.21 8.81 85.54
N GLU A 504 -3.81 8.51 86.70
CA GLU A 504 -3.10 7.80 87.78
C GLU A 504 -2.70 6.38 87.37
N LEU A 505 -1.40 6.09 87.46
CA LEU A 505 -0.78 4.88 86.92
C LEU A 505 -0.41 3.94 88.08
N THR A 506 -1.17 2.86 88.26
CA THR A 506 -0.84 1.78 89.21
C THR A 506 0.25 0.85 88.65
N VAL A 507 0.94 0.10 89.52
CA VAL A 507 2.05 -0.79 89.12
C VAL A 507 1.59 -1.86 88.12
N ASP A 508 0.40 -2.42 88.33
CA ASP A 508 -0.20 -3.41 87.42
C ASP A 508 -0.63 -2.77 86.07
N HIS A 509 -1.15 -1.53 86.11
CA HIS A 509 -1.53 -0.81 84.89
C HIS A 509 -0.31 -0.47 84.02
N ARG A 510 0.83 -0.11 84.64
CA ARG A 510 2.09 0.11 83.92
C ARG A 510 2.65 -1.16 83.28
N ALA A 511 2.61 -2.29 84.00
CA ALA A 511 3.05 -3.58 83.45
C ALA A 511 2.17 -4.02 82.28
N ALA A 512 0.85 -3.78 82.35
CA ALA A 512 -0.08 -4.03 81.25
C ALA A 512 0.23 -3.15 80.03
N VAL A 513 0.42 -1.83 80.22
CA VAL A 513 0.74 -0.89 79.12
C VAL A 513 2.11 -1.17 78.49
N LEU A 514 3.12 -1.58 79.28
CA LEU A 514 4.42 -1.99 78.74
C LEU A 514 4.33 -3.30 77.95
N ALA A 515 3.58 -4.29 78.45
CA ALA A 515 3.34 -5.52 77.70
C ALA A 515 2.60 -5.23 76.38
N GLU A 516 1.63 -4.32 76.41
CA GLU A 516 0.90 -3.85 75.22
C GLU A 516 1.83 -3.17 74.21
N LEU A 517 2.65 -2.21 74.64
CA LEU A 517 3.59 -1.52 73.73
C LEU A 517 4.72 -2.44 73.22
N GLN A 518 5.20 -3.39 74.01
CA GLN A 518 6.17 -4.38 73.57
C GLN A 518 5.56 -5.35 72.55
N LEU A 519 4.29 -5.73 72.73
CA LEU A 519 3.52 -6.49 71.74
C LEU A 519 3.39 -5.68 70.45
N GLU A 520 2.94 -4.43 70.52
CA GLU A 520 2.82 -3.53 69.36
C GLU A 520 4.16 -3.32 68.65
N GLY A 521 5.26 -3.14 69.39
CA GLY A 521 6.60 -2.99 68.82
C GLY A 521 7.09 -4.26 68.10
N LYS A 522 6.76 -5.44 68.64
CA LYS A 522 7.03 -6.73 67.99
C LYS A 522 6.18 -6.88 66.72
N GLU A 523 4.89 -6.55 66.78
CA GLU A 523 4.00 -6.56 65.61
C GLU A 523 4.51 -5.64 64.49
N MET A 524 4.95 -4.42 64.81
CA MET A 524 5.53 -3.52 63.82
C MET A 524 6.84 -4.06 63.22
N GLY A 525 7.70 -4.68 64.04
CA GLY A 525 8.92 -5.32 63.56
C GLY A 525 8.69 -6.53 62.68
N ASP A 526 7.68 -7.35 63.00
CA ASP A 526 7.28 -8.48 62.18
C ASP A 526 6.65 -8.00 60.87
N ARG A 527 5.80 -6.95 60.90
CA ARG A 527 5.28 -6.29 59.68
C ARG A 527 6.40 -5.76 58.79
N PHE A 528 7.43 -5.12 59.34
CA PHE A 528 8.57 -4.60 58.57
C PHE A 528 9.33 -5.71 57.84
N ARG A 529 9.56 -6.86 58.49
CA ARG A 529 10.23 -8.02 57.87
C ARG A 529 9.36 -8.67 56.80
N THR A 530 8.06 -8.81 57.07
CA THR A 530 7.08 -9.34 56.11
C THR A 530 7.03 -8.46 54.86
N ASN A 531 6.93 -7.13 55.01
CA ASN A 531 6.94 -6.20 53.89
C ASN A 531 8.23 -6.31 53.06
N LYS A 532 9.38 -6.48 53.72
CA LYS A 532 10.66 -6.65 53.03
C LYS A 532 10.68 -7.92 52.16
N LEU A 533 10.22 -9.05 52.70
CA LEU A 533 10.12 -10.31 51.95
C LEU A 533 9.12 -10.21 50.78
N GLN A 534 8.01 -9.51 50.98
CA GLN A 534 7.04 -9.23 49.92
C GLN A 534 7.65 -8.39 48.80
N ILE A 535 8.43 -7.35 49.11
CA ILE A 535 9.12 -6.52 48.10
C ILE A 535 10.10 -7.35 47.26
N GLU A 536 10.86 -8.26 47.88
CA GLU A 536 11.79 -9.16 47.18
C GLU A 536 11.03 -10.13 46.25
N SER A 537 9.92 -10.71 46.72
CA SER A 537 9.04 -11.57 45.92
C SER A 537 8.42 -10.81 44.73
N LEU A 538 7.83 -9.64 44.97
CA LEU A 538 7.24 -8.79 43.93
C LEU A 538 8.27 -8.38 42.88
N THR A 539 9.50 -8.04 43.29
CA THR A 539 10.58 -7.69 42.36
C THR A 539 10.90 -8.83 41.39
N THR A 540 10.87 -10.07 41.89
CA THR A 540 11.10 -11.26 41.06
C THR A 540 9.96 -11.45 40.06
N GLN A 541 8.71 -11.35 40.52
CA GLN A 541 7.51 -11.49 39.67
C GLN A 541 7.43 -10.41 38.58
N ILE A 542 7.74 -9.15 38.93
CA ILE A 542 7.82 -8.02 38.01
C ILE A 542 8.85 -8.29 36.91
N SER A 543 10.03 -8.80 37.26
CA SER A 543 11.08 -9.09 36.28
C SER A 543 10.67 -10.18 35.28
N ALA A 544 10.01 -11.25 35.76
CA ALA A 544 9.54 -12.34 34.93
C ALA A 544 8.43 -11.87 33.96
N LEU A 545 7.48 -11.05 34.45
CA LEU A 545 6.43 -10.48 33.61
C LEU A 545 7.00 -9.49 32.59
N SER A 546 7.97 -8.64 32.98
CA SER A 546 8.64 -7.70 32.07
C SER A 546 9.30 -8.42 30.88
N GLN A 547 9.93 -9.58 31.12
CA GLN A 547 10.55 -10.37 30.06
C GLN A 547 9.52 -10.90 29.06
N THR A 548 8.37 -11.38 29.55
CA THR A 548 7.29 -11.90 28.70
C THR A 548 6.60 -10.78 27.90
N LEU A 549 6.38 -9.62 28.52
CA LEU A 549 5.79 -8.43 27.87
C LEU A 549 6.65 -7.89 26.72
N GLY A 550 7.97 -8.15 26.72
CA GLY A 550 8.86 -7.81 25.62
C GLY A 550 8.48 -8.45 24.26
N GLN A 551 7.70 -9.53 24.27
CA GLN A 551 7.24 -10.21 23.05
C GLN A 551 6.06 -9.51 22.35
N ARG A 552 5.40 -8.54 23.02
CA ARG A 552 4.16 -7.90 22.55
C ARG A 552 4.31 -7.29 21.15
N SER A 553 5.35 -6.48 20.92
CA SER A 553 5.57 -5.81 19.63
C SER A 553 5.73 -6.81 18.47
N GLN A 554 6.40 -7.93 18.71
CA GLN A 554 6.58 -8.98 17.69
C GLN A 554 5.26 -9.67 17.35
N LEU A 555 4.42 -9.94 18.35
CA LEU A 555 3.10 -10.56 18.14
C LEU A 555 2.13 -9.60 17.45
N GLU A 556 2.13 -8.30 17.80
CA GLU A 556 1.33 -7.27 17.11
C GLU A 556 1.71 -7.15 15.63
N LYS A 557 3.01 -7.14 15.31
CA LYS A 557 3.49 -7.14 13.92
C LYS A 557 3.10 -8.42 13.17
N SER A 558 3.14 -9.56 13.84
CA SER A 558 2.71 -10.84 13.26
C SER A 558 1.20 -10.85 12.99
N LEU A 559 0.39 -10.29 13.89
CA LEU A 559 -1.06 -10.17 13.72
C LEU A 559 -1.39 -9.27 12.52
N GLN A 560 -0.73 -8.11 12.40
CA GLN A 560 -0.90 -7.21 11.26
C GLN A 560 -0.55 -7.90 9.94
N THR A 561 0.52 -8.70 9.92
CA THR A 561 0.94 -9.46 8.73
C THR A 561 -0.13 -10.46 8.31
N GLN A 562 -0.72 -11.18 9.28
CA GLN A 562 -1.78 -12.15 8.99
C GLN A 562 -3.09 -11.47 8.57
N GLN A 563 -3.44 -10.32 9.14
CA GLN A 563 -4.57 -9.50 8.71
C GLN A 563 -4.44 -9.08 7.25
N GLN A 564 -3.26 -8.59 6.85
CA GLN A 564 -3.01 -8.23 5.45
C GLN A 564 -3.10 -9.44 4.52
N ARG A 565 -2.54 -10.59 4.93
CA ARG A 565 -2.62 -11.83 4.17
C ARG A 565 -4.07 -12.31 4.00
N GLN A 566 -4.87 -12.26 5.06
CA GLN A 566 -6.29 -12.64 5.02
C GLN A 566 -7.06 -11.70 4.08
N ALA A 567 -6.86 -10.38 4.19
CA ALA A 567 -7.55 -9.41 3.35
C ALA A 567 -7.22 -9.59 1.85
N GLN A 568 -5.95 -9.83 1.52
CA GLN A 568 -5.52 -10.10 0.14
C GLN A 568 -6.12 -11.40 -0.40
N ALA A 569 -6.08 -12.48 0.40
CA ALA A 569 -6.66 -13.76 0.02
C ALA A 569 -8.19 -13.68 -0.13
N GLN A 570 -8.88 -12.93 0.75
CA GLN A 570 -10.32 -12.72 0.66
C GLN A 570 -10.70 -11.93 -0.59
N ALA A 571 -9.99 -10.83 -0.89
CA ALA A 571 -10.24 -10.06 -2.12
C ALA A 571 -10.06 -10.91 -3.38
N ARG A 572 -9.04 -11.79 -3.39
CA ARG A 572 -8.81 -12.73 -4.50
C ARG A 572 -9.92 -13.77 -4.59
N LEU A 573 -10.42 -14.26 -3.45
CA LEU A 573 -11.54 -15.20 -3.41
C LEU A 573 -12.80 -14.56 -3.98
N ASP A 574 -13.10 -13.32 -3.60
CA ASP A 574 -14.27 -12.57 -4.08
C ASP A 574 -14.19 -12.35 -5.61
N GLU A 575 -13.02 -12.01 -6.14
CA GLU A 575 -12.78 -11.86 -7.59
C GLU A 575 -13.00 -13.18 -8.35
N ILE A 576 -12.51 -14.29 -7.80
CA ILE A 576 -12.71 -15.63 -8.36
C ILE A 576 -14.19 -15.98 -8.34
N SER A 577 -14.87 -15.83 -7.19
CA SER A 577 -16.29 -16.13 -7.04
C SER A 577 -17.16 -15.30 -7.98
N GLN A 578 -16.86 -14.01 -8.16
CA GLN A 578 -17.55 -13.17 -9.13
C GLN A 578 -17.34 -13.69 -10.56
N SER A 579 -16.11 -13.99 -10.96
CA SER A 579 -15.81 -14.49 -12.31
C SER A 579 -16.50 -15.82 -12.61
N VAL A 580 -16.60 -16.71 -11.62
CA VAL A 580 -17.31 -17.99 -11.72
C VAL A 580 -18.82 -17.77 -11.83
N ALA A 581 -19.39 -16.88 -11.02
CA ALA A 581 -20.81 -16.56 -11.06
C ALA A 581 -21.23 -15.93 -12.41
N GLU A 582 -20.44 -15.02 -12.96
CA GLU A 582 -20.68 -14.42 -14.29
C GLU A 582 -20.67 -15.49 -15.40
N TRP A 583 -19.75 -16.45 -15.32
CA TRP A 583 -19.69 -17.58 -16.26
C TRP A 583 -20.94 -18.46 -16.18
N GLU A 584 -21.35 -18.86 -14.96
CA GLU A 584 -22.52 -19.71 -14.74
C GLU A 584 -23.84 -19.02 -15.11
N ALA A 585 -23.93 -17.70 -14.92
CA ALA A 585 -25.13 -16.93 -15.18
C ALA A 585 -25.46 -16.77 -16.68
N GLY A 586 -24.48 -16.90 -17.59
CA GLY A 586 -24.74 -16.65 -19.01
C GLY A 586 -23.80 -17.36 -19.98
N GLU A 587 -22.49 -17.13 -19.85
CA GLU A 587 -21.51 -17.59 -20.85
C GLU A 587 -21.47 -19.12 -21.00
N ALA A 588 -21.72 -19.87 -19.92
CA ALA A 588 -21.81 -21.33 -19.95
C ALA A 588 -22.96 -21.84 -20.84
N GLN A 589 -24.13 -21.20 -20.77
CA GLN A 589 -25.28 -21.54 -21.63
C GLN A 589 -25.06 -21.10 -23.08
N GLN A 590 -24.35 -19.98 -23.29
CA GLN A 590 -23.97 -19.52 -24.62
C GLN A 590 -23.02 -20.50 -25.30
N LEU A 591 -22.04 -21.05 -24.58
CA LEU A 591 -21.11 -22.05 -25.11
C LEU A 591 -21.86 -23.26 -25.68
N ILE A 592 -22.81 -23.82 -24.91
CA ILE A 592 -23.62 -24.97 -25.35
C ILE A 592 -24.43 -24.64 -26.61
N LYS A 593 -25.01 -23.44 -26.68
CA LYS A 593 -25.79 -22.99 -27.85
C LYS A 593 -24.93 -22.86 -29.10
N VAL A 594 -23.73 -22.28 -28.98
CA VAL A 594 -22.80 -22.09 -30.11
C VAL A 594 -22.23 -23.43 -30.57
N GLU A 595 -21.92 -24.35 -29.64
CA GLU A 595 -21.47 -25.71 -29.98
C GLU A 595 -22.55 -26.48 -30.76
N ALA A 596 -23.81 -26.41 -30.34
CA ALA A 596 -24.93 -27.04 -31.05
C ALA A 596 -25.12 -26.44 -32.46
N ALA A 597 -25.10 -25.10 -32.59
CA ALA A 597 -25.27 -24.41 -33.87
C ALA A 597 -24.19 -24.80 -34.90
N LEU A 598 -22.94 -25.00 -34.47
CA LEU A 598 -21.84 -25.38 -35.34
C LEU A 598 -21.86 -26.87 -35.76
N THR A 599 -22.60 -27.72 -35.04
CA THR A 599 -22.74 -29.15 -35.37
C THR A 599 -23.86 -29.46 -36.37
N GLU A 600 -24.92 -28.66 -36.41
CA GLU A 600 -26.11 -28.95 -37.23
C GLU A 600 -25.99 -28.49 -38.71
N GLU A 601 -25.07 -27.58 -39.04
CA GLU A 601 -25.08 -26.89 -40.34
C GLU A 601 -24.00 -27.39 -41.33
N SER A 602 -24.39 -28.28 -42.25
CA SER A 602 -23.55 -28.72 -43.37
C SER A 602 -23.68 -27.78 -44.59
N LEU A 603 -22.69 -26.90 -44.78
CA LEU A 603 -22.61 -26.00 -45.94
C LEU A 603 -22.21 -26.69 -47.26
N VAL A 604 -22.07 -28.02 -47.26
CA VAL A 604 -21.56 -28.80 -48.41
C VAL A 604 -22.50 -28.71 -49.59
N GLU A 605 -23.81 -28.93 -49.38
CA GLU A 605 -24.80 -28.90 -50.46
C GLU A 605 -24.94 -27.51 -51.10
N LEU A 606 -24.81 -26.44 -50.30
CA LEU A 606 -24.90 -25.06 -50.77
C LEU A 606 -23.68 -24.68 -51.64
N ARG A 607 -22.48 -25.15 -51.24
CA ARG A 607 -21.24 -24.99 -52.02
C ARG A 607 -21.32 -25.72 -53.36
N GLU A 608 -21.77 -26.97 -53.36
CA GLU A 608 -21.92 -27.77 -54.59
C GLU A 608 -22.90 -27.13 -55.57
N LYS A 609 -24.07 -26.66 -55.10
CA LYS A 609 -25.05 -25.95 -55.92
C LYS A 609 -24.52 -24.63 -56.49
N THR A 610 -23.75 -23.86 -55.70
CA THR A 610 -23.16 -22.59 -56.13
C THR A 610 -22.09 -22.80 -57.21
N VAL A 611 -21.27 -23.85 -57.10
CA VAL A 611 -20.26 -24.19 -58.12
C VAL A 611 -20.92 -24.66 -59.41
N ALA A 612 -21.93 -25.53 -59.33
CA ALA A 612 -22.64 -26.05 -60.50
C ALA A 612 -23.31 -24.93 -61.33
N LEU A 613 -23.99 -23.99 -60.69
CA LEU A 613 -24.60 -22.83 -61.37
C LEU A 613 -23.55 -21.87 -61.93
N GLY A 614 -22.44 -21.66 -61.21
CA GLY A 614 -21.34 -20.82 -61.68
C GLY A 614 -20.69 -21.35 -62.98
N THR A 615 -20.58 -22.68 -63.13
CA THR A 615 -20.11 -23.30 -64.38
C THR A 615 -21.11 -23.17 -65.53
N ALA A 616 -22.42 -23.20 -65.27
CA ALA A 616 -23.45 -23.10 -66.31
C ALA A 616 -23.51 -21.71 -66.97
N VAL A 617 -23.23 -20.65 -66.21
CA VAL A 617 -23.35 -19.24 -66.68
C VAL A 617 -22.18 -18.81 -67.57
N GLN A 618 -21.06 -19.54 -67.60
CA GLN A 618 -19.87 -19.18 -68.41
C GLN A 618 -20.15 -19.11 -69.91
N ALA A 619 -21.14 -19.85 -70.43
CA ALA A 619 -21.52 -19.87 -71.84
C ALA A 619 -22.30 -18.63 -72.31
N LYS A 620 -22.70 -17.74 -71.39
CA LYS A 620 -23.56 -16.57 -71.70
C LYS A 620 -22.89 -15.57 -72.64
N ALA A 621 -21.61 -15.24 -72.42
CA ALA A 621 -20.90 -14.22 -73.21
C ALA A 621 -20.76 -14.61 -74.69
N ASP A 622 -20.56 -15.90 -74.96
CA ASP A 622 -20.48 -16.43 -76.33
C ASP A 622 -21.84 -16.39 -77.03
N LEU A 623 -22.93 -16.71 -76.31
CA LEU A 623 -24.30 -16.66 -76.84
C LEU A 623 -24.78 -15.21 -77.09
N GLU A 624 -24.44 -14.25 -76.23
CA GLU A 624 -24.73 -12.83 -76.47
C GLU A 624 -24.03 -12.29 -77.73
N THR A 625 -22.81 -12.77 -77.99
CA THR A 625 -22.06 -12.42 -79.21
C THR A 625 -22.70 -13.02 -80.46
N GLN A 626 -23.21 -14.25 -80.38
CA GLN A 626 -23.95 -14.89 -81.46
C GLN A 626 -25.29 -14.19 -81.76
N ARG A 627 -26.02 -13.77 -80.72
CA ARG A 627 -27.28 -13.01 -80.87
C ARG A 627 -27.09 -11.70 -81.64
N ARG A 628 -26.09 -10.89 -81.25
CA ARG A 628 -25.79 -9.60 -81.92
C ARG A 628 -25.43 -9.78 -83.40
N LYS A 629 -24.69 -10.83 -83.74
CA LYS A 629 -24.35 -11.16 -85.14
C LYS A 629 -25.60 -11.56 -85.95
N ALA A 630 -26.49 -12.36 -85.36
CA ALA A 630 -27.73 -12.76 -86.01
C ALA A 630 -28.69 -11.57 -86.22
N GLU A 631 -28.85 -10.68 -85.24
CA GLU A 631 -29.64 -9.44 -85.35
C GLU A 631 -29.14 -8.54 -86.50
N GLN A 632 -27.81 -8.35 -86.60
CA GLN A 632 -27.21 -7.50 -87.63
C GLN A 632 -27.39 -8.07 -89.05
N GLN A 633 -27.29 -9.40 -89.19
CA GLN A 633 -27.47 -10.07 -90.48
C GLN A 633 -28.92 -9.95 -90.98
N ILE A 634 -29.91 -10.23 -90.10
CA ILE A 634 -31.34 -10.14 -90.45
C ILE A 634 -31.72 -8.72 -90.88
N ALA A 635 -31.26 -7.70 -90.16
CA ALA A 635 -31.54 -6.30 -90.50
C ALA A 635 -30.98 -5.89 -91.88
N THR A 636 -29.84 -6.47 -92.27
CA THR A 636 -29.20 -6.21 -93.56
C THR A 636 -29.99 -6.86 -94.71
N ASP A 637 -30.42 -8.10 -94.52
CA ASP A 637 -31.14 -8.87 -95.53
C ASP A 637 -32.58 -8.33 -95.75
N GLU A 638 -33.25 -7.83 -94.71
CA GLU A 638 -34.58 -7.19 -94.81
C GLU A 638 -34.57 -5.85 -95.55
N ALA A 639 -33.52 -5.04 -95.33
CA ALA A 639 -33.36 -3.78 -96.05
C ALA A 639 -33.20 -4.02 -97.57
N ARG A 640 -32.44 -5.07 -97.94
CA ARG A 640 -32.21 -5.46 -99.34
C ARG A 640 -33.47 -6.02 -100.02
N LEU A 641 -34.27 -6.80 -99.29
CA LEU A 641 -35.54 -7.33 -99.81
C LEU A 641 -36.55 -6.21 -100.11
N THR A 642 -36.60 -5.18 -99.28
CA THR A 642 -37.51 -4.03 -99.44
C THR A 642 -37.17 -3.22 -100.70
N GLU A 643 -35.89 -3.07 -101.00
CA GLU A 643 -35.38 -2.39 -102.20
C GLU A 643 -35.77 -3.12 -103.50
N LEU A 644 -35.59 -4.45 -103.53
CA LEU A 644 -35.91 -5.28 -104.70
C LEU A 644 -37.42 -5.37 -104.96
N THR A 645 -38.23 -5.43 -103.90
CA THR A 645 -39.71 -5.49 -104.00
C THR A 645 -40.29 -4.26 -104.71
N ARG A 646 -39.70 -3.08 -104.48
CA ARG A 646 -40.10 -1.83 -105.13
C ARG A 646 -39.83 -1.87 -106.65
N LEU A 647 -38.70 -2.46 -107.04
CA LEU A 647 -38.23 -2.53 -108.43
C LEU A 647 -39.08 -3.50 -109.29
N THR A 648 -39.56 -4.61 -108.70
CA THR A 648 -40.48 -5.53 -109.37
C THR A 648 -41.91 -4.99 -109.51
N ALA A 649 -42.38 -4.16 -108.58
CA ALA A 649 -43.72 -3.58 -108.62
C ALA A 649 -43.88 -2.55 -109.75
N GLU A 650 -42.86 -1.72 -109.98
CA GLU A 650 -42.85 -0.72 -111.06
C GLU A 650 -42.88 -1.34 -112.47
N TRP A 651 -42.32 -2.55 -112.66
CA TRP A 651 -42.38 -3.27 -113.93
C TRP A 651 -43.76 -3.86 -114.23
N ALA A 652 -44.41 -4.41 -113.21
CA ALA A 652 -45.73 -5.03 -113.33
C ALA A 652 -46.83 -4.01 -113.68
N GLU A 653 -46.66 -2.73 -113.28
CA GLU A 653 -47.66 -1.68 -113.54
C GLU A 653 -47.63 -1.10 -114.95
N SER A 654 -46.50 -1.12 -115.67
CA SER A 654 -46.42 -0.41 -116.98
C SER A 654 -45.49 -0.98 -118.04
N GLY A 655 -44.64 -1.97 -117.70
CA GLY A 655 -43.67 -2.54 -118.63
C GLY A 655 -44.26 -3.61 -119.56
N GLN A 656 -45.13 -4.48 -119.03
CA GLN A 656 -45.71 -5.61 -119.79
C GLN A 656 -46.67 -5.17 -120.90
N GLU A 657 -47.47 -4.13 -120.66
CA GLU A 657 -48.51 -3.67 -121.60
C GLU A 657 -47.94 -2.90 -122.80
N LYS A 658 -46.76 -2.31 -122.63
CA LYS A 658 -46.04 -1.57 -123.69
C LYS A 658 -45.26 -2.49 -124.61
N LEU A 659 -44.76 -3.62 -124.12
CA LEU A 659 -44.01 -4.61 -124.90
C LEU A 659 -44.89 -5.40 -125.89
N LEU A 660 -46.13 -5.70 -125.49
CA LEU A 660 -47.09 -6.45 -126.30
C LEU A 660 -47.65 -5.66 -127.49
N ASN A 661 -47.76 -4.33 -127.38
CA ASN A 661 -48.31 -3.46 -128.42
C ASN A 661 -47.35 -3.13 -129.57
N VAL A 662 -46.13 -3.66 -129.53
CA VAL A 662 -45.06 -3.33 -130.49
C VAL A 662 -44.45 -4.57 -131.16
N VAL A 663 -44.84 -5.77 -130.71
CA VAL A 663 -44.45 -7.06 -131.29
C VAL A 663 -45.55 -7.63 -132.22
N GLN A 664 -46.75 -7.02 -132.27
CA GLN A 664 -47.76 -7.19 -133.33
C GLN A 664 -47.67 -6.04 -134.33
#